data_AF-A0AAV6VEQ5-F1
#
_entry.id   AF-A0AAV6VEQ5-F1
#
_cell.length_a   1.000
_cell.length_b   1.000
_cell.length_c   1.000
_cell.angle_alpha   90.00
_cell.angle_beta   90.00
_cell.angle_gamma   90.00
#
_symmetry.space_group_name_H-M   'P 1'
#
loop_
_entity.id
_entity.type
_entity.pdbx_description
1 polymer ?
#
loop_
_entity_poly.entity_id
_entity_poly.type
_entity_poly.pdbx_seq_one_letter_code
_entity_poly.pdbx_strand_id
1 'polypeptide(L)'
;MIQNPGNIQRNDDRNRNGRGYRNDQNWQAEEVQRQPGTPNLGQFFNQDKRLDQRNNSDKFQNPRNQGSQQQQKRPYENNYREDSVNASRKFQRGSNFTEHPRSNDRYHNSDRRSNDIEDLAQRTSQVKLHGYDMQSGGQVCVPSKPFLKPGTEVNSSKNISNSQNINFRADSELLYQNDNNKAQKRKRNVGDKENVKVKRLQLDEIDEAKSKFAQSIATKSHLQEFKSFLNSPEGSNMFNVLYKNQVHRSISSILNGARAKAKQAFEELYNLWFDKKGEKTQYLQTLEENGINLSNVSSILSKARAKAKQAFEELYNLWFDKEGEKTKYLQTLEKNGVNLSNISGILSGAGAKAKQTFEELYKFWFDEHGEKTKYLQTLEKNGVNLSNISSILSGAGAKAKQAFEELYKFWFDEHGEKTKYLQTLEKNGVNLSNITSILAKTGAKAKQAFEELHNLWFDKKGEKTQYLQTLEENGVSLSSISSILGRAGAKAKQTFEELYNLWFDEKGKKTQYLQTLESNRIKLSNISGILHGTGPKAKQTFEELYKFWFDEKGEKTKYLRTLEKNGVNLSTISSILNGARAKAKQAFKDIYNLWFDNEGNPTQCLQTLKKHEVSLFTISSILGGAGAKAKQAFEELYNLWFDKEGEKTKYLQTLEKNGVNLSNISGILSGGAEAKQAFGDLYNLWFDEKGEKTKYLQTLEENGVKLTTLSSILHRAGAKARQTFEELYKFWFDNEGNQTKYLKDFTNVGFKISSLSGCLRGIGANACSVLKEFHKVCFDEDGNPTKYLEDFTNVGFKISNLSAILGGAGANVCSALKKFYKAGARTEYLNSLIEEYTNVDDGTVDFKQVFNSLDEECKRFRKEPAVSQNIEMLVE
;
A
#
# COMPACT_ATOMS: atom_id res chain seq x y z
N MET A 1 31.02 -53.55 7.12
CA MET A 1 31.47 -54.84 6.58
C MET A 1 30.25 -55.76 6.55
N ILE A 2 29.65 -55.97 5.37
CA ILE A 2 29.69 -57.25 4.58
C ILE A 2 28.87 -58.33 5.32
N GLN A 3 27.82 -58.97 4.83
CA GLN A 3 27.23 -59.15 3.49
C GLN A 3 25.81 -59.72 3.66
N ASN A 4 24.94 -59.40 2.70
CA ASN A 4 23.78 -60.21 2.31
C ASN A 4 24.28 -61.40 1.46
N PRO A 5 23.54 -62.52 1.31
CA PRO A 5 22.72 -62.66 0.08
C PRO A 5 21.45 -63.54 0.24
N GLY A 6 20.36 -63.26 -0.47
CA GLY A 6 19.97 -63.95 -1.73
C GLY A 6 18.82 -64.95 -1.43
N ASN A 7 17.87 -65.33 -2.28
CA ASN A 7 17.45 -65.10 -3.68
C ASN A 7 15.95 -65.51 -3.71
N ILE A 8 15.06 -64.70 -4.30
CA ILE A 8 14.36 -64.92 -5.59
C ILE A 8 13.82 -66.35 -5.83
N GLN A 9 12.49 -66.48 -5.91
CA GLN A 9 11.82 -67.27 -6.96
C GLN A 9 10.43 -66.70 -7.30
N ARG A 10 10.24 -66.44 -8.59
CA ARG A 10 8.97 -66.12 -9.26
C ARG A 10 8.20 -67.42 -9.53
N ASN A 11 6.88 -67.35 -9.60
CA ASN A 11 6.16 -67.73 -10.82
C ASN A 11 4.74 -67.17 -10.86
N ASP A 12 4.39 -66.80 -12.09
CA ASP A 12 3.14 -66.24 -12.57
C ASP A 12 1.96 -67.20 -12.44
N ASP A 13 0.73 -66.67 -12.36
CA ASP A 13 -0.25 -66.99 -13.40
C ASP A 13 -1.40 -65.97 -13.52
N ARG A 14 -1.97 -65.97 -14.73
CA ARG A 14 -2.64 -64.88 -15.43
C ARG A 14 -4.16 -64.84 -15.27
N ASN A 15 -4.71 -63.65 -15.53
CA ASN A 15 -5.95 -63.35 -16.29
C ASN A 15 -7.31 -63.81 -15.67
N ARG A 16 -8.45 -63.14 -15.84
CA ARG A 16 -8.92 -62.07 -16.74
C ARG A 16 -10.28 -61.56 -16.23
N ASN A 17 -10.52 -60.26 -16.42
CA ASN A 17 -11.76 -59.57 -16.84
C ASN A 17 -13.15 -60.01 -16.33
N GLY A 18 -13.91 -59.01 -15.87
CA GLY A 18 -15.37 -58.98 -15.95
C GLY A 18 -15.99 -57.67 -15.48
N ARG A 19 -16.36 -56.78 -16.43
CA ARG A 19 -17.27 -55.65 -16.20
C ARG A 19 -18.72 -56.15 -16.18
N GLY A 20 -19.60 -55.53 -15.39
CA GLY A 20 -21.04 -55.53 -15.71
C GLY A 20 -22.02 -55.18 -14.59
N TYR A 21 -22.51 -53.93 -14.64
CA TYR A 21 -23.90 -53.45 -14.41
C TYR A 21 -24.71 -53.67 -13.11
N ARG A 22 -25.21 -52.51 -12.61
CA ARG A 22 -26.54 -52.15 -12.05
C ARG A 22 -27.24 -53.09 -11.04
N ASN A 23 -27.63 -52.51 -9.90
CA ASN A 23 -29.07 -52.35 -9.56
C ASN A 23 -29.29 -51.32 -8.43
N ASP A 24 -30.34 -50.53 -8.62
CA ASP A 24 -31.02 -49.73 -7.60
C ASP A 24 -31.84 -50.64 -6.67
N GLN A 25 -31.93 -50.31 -5.37
CA GLN A 25 -33.18 -50.11 -4.61
C GLN A 25 -32.93 -49.98 -3.09
N ASN A 26 -33.40 -48.86 -2.54
CA ASN A 26 -34.15 -48.67 -1.29
C ASN A 26 -33.88 -49.59 -0.09
N TRP A 27 -33.59 -48.99 1.09
CA TRP A 27 -34.23 -49.34 2.36
C TRP A 27 -34.23 -48.14 3.33
N GLN A 28 -35.35 -48.00 4.04
CA GLN A 28 -35.71 -46.95 4.98
C GLN A 28 -35.16 -47.20 6.40
N ALA A 29 -35.10 -46.09 7.16
CA ALA A 29 -35.38 -45.92 8.59
C ALA A 29 -35.21 -47.08 9.58
N GLU A 30 -34.43 -46.83 10.64
CA GLU A 30 -34.67 -47.40 11.97
C GLU A 30 -34.59 -46.31 13.04
N GLU A 31 -35.72 -46.17 13.75
CA GLU A 31 -35.85 -45.57 15.07
C GLU A 31 -35.17 -46.44 16.13
N VAL A 32 -34.52 -45.82 17.12
CA VAL A 32 -34.33 -46.44 18.44
C VAL A 32 -34.80 -45.47 19.51
N GLN A 33 -35.97 -45.78 20.07
CA GLN A 33 -36.45 -45.28 21.36
C GLN A 33 -35.69 -45.97 22.50
N ARG A 34 -35.16 -45.20 23.46
CA ARG A 34 -35.14 -45.54 24.90
C ARG A 34 -35.17 -44.26 25.75
N GLN A 35 -36.24 -44.13 26.53
CA GLN A 35 -36.35 -43.35 27.78
C GLN A 35 -36.53 -44.37 28.95
N PRO A 36 -36.62 -44.04 30.26
CA PRO A 36 -36.75 -42.72 30.94
C PRO A 36 -35.96 -42.52 32.27
N GLY A 37 -36.04 -41.29 32.81
CA GLY A 37 -35.89 -40.93 34.24
C GLY A 37 -34.57 -40.21 34.57
N THR A 38 -34.50 -39.03 35.20
CA THR A 38 -35.42 -38.19 36.00
C THR A 38 -34.97 -36.72 35.90
N PRO A 39 -35.84 -35.72 36.21
CA PRO A 39 -35.57 -34.30 35.99
C PRO A 39 -35.04 -33.60 37.24
N ASN A 40 -34.09 -32.66 37.08
CA ASN A 40 -33.73 -31.73 38.14
C ASN A 40 -34.11 -30.30 37.73
N LEU A 41 -34.97 -29.71 38.56
CA LEU A 41 -35.44 -28.33 38.50
C LEU A 41 -34.29 -27.34 38.77
N GLY A 42 -34.36 -26.19 38.08
CA GLY A 42 -33.51 -25.03 38.36
C GLY A 42 -33.97 -23.81 37.57
N GLN A 43 -35.22 -23.37 37.79
CA GLN A 43 -35.69 -22.05 37.37
C GLN A 43 -35.27 -21.02 38.41
N PHE A 44 -34.54 -19.98 38.01
CA PHE A 44 -34.44 -18.73 38.76
C PHE A 44 -35.18 -17.63 38.01
N PHE A 45 -36.37 -17.30 38.49
CA PHE A 45 -36.98 -15.99 38.35
C PHE A 45 -36.34 -15.05 39.39
N ASN A 46 -36.10 -13.79 39.03
CA ASN A 46 -36.15 -12.69 39.98
C ASN A 46 -36.89 -11.52 39.33
N GLN A 47 -38.15 -11.38 39.74
CA GLN A 47 -38.90 -10.12 39.76
C GLN A 47 -38.80 -9.56 41.17
N ASP A 48 -38.45 -8.29 41.31
CA ASP A 48 -38.88 -7.38 42.38
C ASP A 48 -38.19 -6.03 42.09
N LYS A 49 -38.72 -4.86 42.41
CA LYS A 49 -40.08 -4.37 42.67
C LYS A 49 -39.95 -2.84 42.62
N ARG A 50 -41.08 -2.18 42.45
CA ARG A 50 -41.30 -0.72 42.39
C ARG A 50 -40.66 0.04 43.56
N LEU A 51 -40.22 1.26 43.27
CA LEU A 51 -40.21 2.38 44.21
C LEU A 51 -40.70 3.63 43.49
N ASP A 52 -41.89 4.09 43.91
CA ASP A 52 -42.47 5.39 43.61
C ASP A 52 -41.65 6.50 44.28
N GLN A 53 -41.31 7.56 43.55
CA GLN A 53 -41.28 8.91 44.11
C GLN A 53 -41.81 9.91 43.09
N ARG A 54 -43.01 10.42 43.39
CA ARG A 54 -43.55 11.69 42.90
C ARG A 54 -42.79 12.81 43.63
N ASN A 55 -42.42 13.86 42.89
CA ASN A 55 -42.51 15.22 43.41
C ASN A 55 -42.89 16.20 42.30
N ASN A 56 -43.83 17.06 42.68
CA ASN A 56 -44.50 18.10 41.91
C ASN A 56 -43.79 19.45 42.06
N SER A 57 -44.22 20.39 41.21
CA SER A 57 -44.09 21.87 41.25
C SER A 57 -42.79 22.42 40.63
N ASP A 58 -42.76 23.44 39.77
CA ASP A 58 -43.68 24.55 39.43
C ASP A 58 -43.55 24.91 37.92
N LYS A 59 -44.64 25.01 37.13
CA LYS A 59 -45.43 26.23 36.81
C LYS A 59 -44.61 27.47 36.40
N PHE A 60 -44.61 27.76 35.10
CA PHE A 60 -44.93 29.10 34.57
C PHE A 60 -45.72 28.97 33.25
N GLN A 61 -46.92 29.57 33.25
CA GLN A 61 -47.82 29.83 32.11
C GLN A 61 -47.21 30.97 31.25
N ASN A 62 -47.47 31.15 29.95
CA ASN A 62 -48.74 31.56 29.31
C ASN A 62 -48.53 31.71 27.76
N PRO A 63 -49.51 32.10 26.90
CA PRO A 63 -49.90 31.29 25.73
C PRO A 63 -50.09 32.08 24.41
N ARG A 64 -50.82 31.45 23.45
CA ARG A 64 -51.56 31.97 22.28
C ARG A 64 -50.86 31.87 20.90
N ASN A 65 -51.36 30.96 20.06
CA ASN A 65 -52.34 31.36 19.04
C ASN A 65 -53.05 30.14 18.43
N GLN A 66 -54.38 30.15 18.51
CA GLN A 66 -55.28 29.30 17.72
C GLN A 66 -55.73 30.09 16.50
N GLY A 67 -55.80 29.41 15.35
CA GLY A 67 -56.42 29.89 14.12
C GLY A 67 -56.96 28.68 13.36
N SER A 68 -58.22 28.39 13.60
CA SER A 68 -59.06 27.33 13.03
C SER A 68 -59.45 27.59 11.58
N GLN A 69 -59.50 26.55 10.74
CA GLN A 69 -60.64 26.33 9.82
C GLN A 69 -60.91 24.83 9.63
N GLN A 70 -62.15 24.45 9.96
CA GLN A 70 -62.81 23.18 9.68
C GLN A 70 -63.48 23.23 8.30
N GLN A 71 -63.57 22.08 7.62
CA GLN A 71 -64.77 21.56 6.91
C GLN A 71 -64.41 20.13 6.43
N GLN A 72 -64.89 19.07 7.09
CA GLN A 72 -66.20 18.40 7.00
C GLN A 72 -66.29 17.25 5.97
N LYS A 73 -66.64 16.06 6.49
CA LYS A 73 -67.49 14.98 5.92
C LYS A 73 -66.87 14.12 4.79
N ARG A 74 -66.99 12.78 4.74
CA ARG A 74 -67.69 11.71 5.49
C ARG A 74 -67.00 10.35 5.14
N PRO A 75 -67.17 9.28 5.94
CA PRO A 75 -66.66 7.93 5.67
C PRO A 75 -67.75 7.00 5.10
N TYR A 76 -67.37 6.01 4.27
CA TYR A 76 -68.17 4.81 3.99
C TYR A 76 -67.27 3.58 3.71
N GLU A 77 -67.37 2.64 4.65
CA GLU A 77 -67.42 1.16 4.61
C GLU A 77 -66.81 0.32 3.47
N ASN A 78 -65.96 -0.63 3.93
CA ASN A 78 -65.94 -2.08 3.70
C ASN A 78 -66.17 -2.67 2.28
N ASN A 79 -65.21 -3.46 1.80
CA ASN A 79 -65.37 -4.92 1.82
C ASN A 79 -64.10 -5.71 1.50
N TYR A 80 -64.01 -6.84 2.20
CA TYR A 80 -63.06 -7.94 2.09
C TYR A 80 -62.98 -8.56 0.69
N ARG A 81 -61.78 -8.97 0.29
CA ARG A 81 -61.57 -10.27 -0.36
C ARG A 81 -60.14 -10.76 -0.15
N GLU A 82 -60.01 -11.85 0.60
CA GLU A 82 -58.85 -12.73 0.62
C GLU A 82 -58.64 -13.38 -0.74
N ASP A 83 -57.39 -13.49 -1.20
CA ASP A 83 -56.79 -14.81 -1.51
C ASP A 83 -55.33 -14.71 -2.00
N SER A 84 -54.53 -15.61 -1.42
CA SER A 84 -53.35 -16.28 -1.97
C SER A 84 -51.97 -15.58 -2.04
N VAL A 85 -51.17 -15.87 -1.01
CA VAL A 85 -49.83 -16.48 -1.07
C VAL A 85 -49.22 -16.69 -2.48
N ASN A 86 -48.17 -15.91 -2.84
CA ASN A 86 -46.90 -16.48 -3.30
C ASN A 86 -45.75 -15.47 -3.52
N ALA A 87 -44.60 -15.82 -2.93
CA ALA A 87 -43.22 -15.58 -3.37
C ALA A 87 -42.72 -14.13 -3.61
N SER A 88 -42.16 -13.53 -2.54
CA SER A 88 -41.14 -12.48 -2.64
C SER A 88 -39.81 -13.04 -3.19
N ARG A 89 -39.58 -12.96 -4.51
CA ARG A 89 -38.24 -13.13 -5.09
C ARG A 89 -37.49 -11.79 -5.12
N LYS A 90 -36.59 -11.60 -4.15
CA LYS A 90 -35.48 -10.64 -4.21
C LYS A 90 -34.62 -10.96 -5.44
N PHE A 91 -34.62 -10.09 -6.44
CA PHE A 91 -33.61 -10.13 -7.50
C PHE A 91 -32.28 -9.58 -6.95
N GLN A 92 -31.43 -10.46 -6.44
CA GLN A 92 -29.97 -10.26 -6.52
C GLN A 92 -29.57 -10.50 -7.98
N ARG A 93 -29.40 -9.43 -8.76
CA ARG A 93 -28.69 -9.53 -10.05
C ARG A 93 -27.20 -9.44 -9.76
N GLY A 94 -26.52 -10.57 -9.91
CA GLY A 94 -25.08 -10.61 -10.16
C GLY A 94 -24.79 -9.85 -11.45
N SER A 95 -24.04 -8.76 -11.34
CA SER A 95 -23.42 -8.09 -12.48
C SER A 95 -22.06 -8.75 -12.70
N ASN A 96 -21.97 -9.62 -13.71
CA ASN A 96 -20.70 -10.00 -14.30
C ASN A 96 -20.14 -8.78 -15.03
N PHE A 97 -19.34 -7.98 -14.33
CA PHE A 97 -18.43 -7.02 -14.97
C PHE A 97 -17.14 -7.75 -15.31
N THR A 98 -16.92 -7.97 -16.60
CA THR A 98 -15.57 -8.20 -17.14
C THR A 98 -14.79 -6.89 -16.98
N GLU A 99 -13.97 -6.83 -15.92
CA GLU A 99 -12.97 -5.77 -15.74
C GLU A 99 -11.79 -6.00 -16.68
N HIS A 100 -11.66 -5.18 -17.72
CA HIS A 100 -10.33 -4.89 -18.29
C HIS A 100 -9.66 -3.81 -17.43
N PRO A 101 -8.33 -3.92 -17.20
CA PRO A 101 -7.64 -3.16 -16.17
C PRO A 101 -7.50 -1.69 -16.57
N ARG A 102 -8.12 -0.79 -15.78
CA ARG A 102 -7.75 0.62 -15.78
C ARG A 102 -6.48 0.77 -14.93
N SER A 103 -5.34 0.97 -15.58
CA SER A 103 -4.10 1.38 -14.90
C SER A 103 -4.30 2.78 -14.33
N ASN A 104 -4.54 2.86 -13.02
CA ASN A 104 -4.35 4.07 -12.24
C ASN A 104 -3.66 3.63 -10.94
N ASP A 105 -2.38 3.27 -11.07
CA ASP A 105 -1.45 3.14 -9.96
C ASP A 105 -1.13 4.56 -9.44
N ARG A 106 -2.02 5.13 -8.63
CA ARG A 106 -1.64 6.24 -7.75
C ARG A 106 -0.96 5.64 -6.52
N TYR A 107 0.36 5.78 -6.47
CA TYR A 107 1.17 5.55 -5.29
C TYR A 107 0.72 6.53 -4.19
N HIS A 108 0.08 6.01 -3.15
CA HIS A 108 0.00 6.70 -1.87
C HIS A 108 1.22 6.29 -1.05
N ASN A 109 2.20 7.19 -0.95
CA ASN A 109 3.28 7.10 0.03
C ASN A 109 2.66 7.22 1.43
N SER A 110 2.45 6.10 2.08
CA SER A 110 2.18 6.03 3.52
C SER A 110 2.91 4.81 4.11
N ASP A 111 4.22 4.75 3.90
CA ASP A 111 5.11 3.89 4.68
C ASP A 111 5.76 4.73 5.76
N ARG A 112 5.23 4.65 6.98
CA ARG A 112 5.98 4.87 8.22
C ARG A 112 5.17 4.37 9.41
N ARG A 113 5.85 3.56 10.23
CA ARG A 113 5.50 3.01 11.56
C ARG A 113 4.83 1.63 11.57
N SER A 114 5.69 0.61 11.65
CA SER A 114 5.63 -0.48 12.63
C SER A 114 6.68 -1.51 12.22
N ASN A 115 7.93 -1.42 12.71
CA ASN A 115 8.93 -2.49 12.49
C ASN A 115 10.10 -2.47 13.49
N ASP A 116 9.85 -2.16 14.76
CA ASP A 116 10.88 -2.24 15.81
C ASP A 116 11.13 -3.68 16.30
N ILE A 117 10.37 -4.67 15.81
CA ILE A 117 10.40 -6.07 16.32
C ILE A 117 11.29 -7.00 15.46
N GLU A 118 11.58 -6.68 14.20
CA GLU A 118 12.42 -7.54 13.34
C GLU A 118 13.92 -7.47 13.67
N ASP A 119 14.39 -6.39 14.30
CA ASP A 119 15.81 -6.16 14.56
C ASP A 119 16.39 -7.09 15.66
N LEU A 120 15.53 -7.61 16.56
CA LEU A 120 15.97 -8.55 17.60
C LEU A 120 16.26 -9.97 17.06
N ALA A 121 15.62 -10.38 15.96
CA ALA A 121 15.75 -11.73 15.42
C ALA A 121 17.05 -11.93 14.61
N GLN A 122 17.67 -10.86 14.13
CA GLN A 122 18.92 -10.93 13.35
C GLN A 122 20.18 -11.04 14.23
N ARG A 123 20.09 -10.72 15.54
CA ARG A 123 21.24 -10.76 16.46
C ARG A 123 21.68 -12.17 16.87
N THR A 124 20.87 -13.21 16.69
CA THR A 124 21.16 -14.57 17.18
C THR A 124 21.75 -15.53 16.14
N SER A 125 22.02 -15.10 14.90
CA SER A 125 22.47 -16.00 13.82
C SER A 125 23.93 -15.85 13.36
N GLN A 126 24.74 -15.01 14.00
CA GLN A 126 26.17 -14.87 13.69
C GLN A 126 27.05 -15.28 14.88
N VAL A 127 27.11 -16.58 15.13
CA VAL A 127 28.25 -17.19 15.83
C VAL A 127 28.75 -18.32 14.94
N LYS A 128 29.80 -18.07 14.16
CA LYS A 128 30.59 -19.11 13.51
C LYS A 128 31.98 -19.14 14.15
N LEU A 129 32.26 -20.26 14.78
CA LEU A 129 33.58 -20.73 15.19
C LEU A 129 34.42 -21.02 13.94
N HIS A 130 35.61 -20.44 13.84
CA HIS A 130 36.74 -21.06 13.15
C HIS A 130 38.03 -20.63 13.87
N GLY A 131 38.74 -21.64 14.41
CA GLY A 131 40.15 -21.55 14.71
C GLY A 131 40.96 -22.03 13.49
N TYR A 132 42.14 -21.45 13.30
CA TYR A 132 43.42 -22.13 13.08
C TYR A 132 44.55 -21.09 12.97
N ASP A 133 45.63 -21.36 13.70
CA ASP A 133 46.95 -20.71 13.64
C ASP A 133 47.68 -20.99 12.30
N MET A 134 48.54 -20.05 11.87
CA MET A 134 50.00 -20.25 11.69
C MET A 134 50.67 -19.03 11.01
N GLN A 135 51.98 -18.94 11.24
CA GLN A 135 52.88 -17.78 11.25
C GLN A 135 53.52 -17.38 9.89
N SER A 136 54.35 -16.32 9.99
CA SER A 136 55.47 -15.87 9.13
C SER A 136 55.09 -14.96 7.96
N GLY A 137 55.83 -13.92 7.57
CA GLY A 137 57.14 -13.35 7.94
C GLY A 137 57.37 -12.18 6.95
N GLY A 138 58.00 -11.09 7.39
CA GLY A 138 57.96 -9.80 6.68
C GLY A 138 58.92 -9.62 5.49
N GLN A 139 58.83 -8.45 4.84
CA GLN A 139 59.99 -7.61 4.51
C GLN A 139 59.57 -6.25 3.91
N VAL A 140 60.37 -5.26 4.26
CA VAL A 140 60.34 -3.84 3.89
C VAL A 140 61.00 -3.64 2.52
N CYS A 141 60.44 -2.76 1.67
CA CYS A 141 61.22 -1.86 0.79
C CYS A 141 60.36 -0.75 0.17
N VAL A 142 60.84 0.48 0.34
CA VAL A 142 60.55 1.77 -0.33
C VAL A 142 61.95 2.29 -0.73
N PRO A 143 62.22 3.29 -1.62
CA PRO A 143 61.38 4.19 -2.44
C PRO A 143 61.74 4.13 -3.94
N SER A 144 61.07 4.85 -4.86
CA SER A 144 61.58 6.14 -5.36
C SER A 144 60.60 6.86 -6.31
N LYS A 145 60.48 8.18 -6.09
CA LYS A 145 59.99 9.20 -7.06
C LYS A 145 61.11 9.53 -8.06
N PRO A 146 60.80 10.22 -9.17
CA PRO A 146 61.24 11.61 -9.23
C PRO A 146 60.25 12.61 -9.85
N PHE A 147 60.61 13.89 -9.63
CA PHE A 147 60.01 15.15 -10.06
C PHE A 147 60.04 15.42 -11.57
N LEU A 148 59.13 16.27 -12.07
CA LEU A 148 59.42 17.49 -12.87
C LEU A 148 58.12 18.34 -13.07
N LYS A 149 58.26 19.67 -12.89
CA LYS A 149 57.30 20.76 -13.21
C LYS A 149 57.74 21.43 -14.56
N PRO A 150 57.24 22.61 -15.00
CA PRO A 150 55.89 22.99 -15.48
C PRO A 150 55.94 23.78 -16.82
N GLY A 151 54.79 24.19 -17.36
CA GLY A 151 54.63 25.21 -18.42
C GLY A 151 53.43 24.86 -19.32
N THR A 152 52.58 25.75 -19.83
CA THR A 152 52.54 27.22 -19.91
C THR A 152 51.08 27.62 -20.19
N GLU A 153 50.68 28.81 -19.74
CA GLU A 153 49.42 29.51 -20.04
C GLU A 153 49.19 29.69 -21.55
N VAL A 154 47.92 29.66 -22.01
CA VAL A 154 47.36 30.70 -22.91
C VAL A 154 45.84 30.80 -22.72
N ASN A 155 45.40 32.04 -22.49
CA ASN A 155 44.05 32.58 -22.45
C ASN A 155 43.18 32.25 -23.68
N SER A 156 41.85 32.16 -23.47
CA SER A 156 40.89 33.22 -23.83
C SER A 156 39.51 32.67 -24.21
N SER A 157 38.48 33.33 -23.65
CA SER A 157 37.22 33.76 -24.31
C SER A 157 36.32 32.68 -24.93
N LYS A 158 35.00 32.66 -24.81
CA LYS A 158 33.98 33.68 -24.55
C LYS A 158 32.65 32.93 -24.38
N ASN A 159 31.78 33.45 -23.51
CA ASN A 159 30.35 33.13 -23.46
C ASN A 159 29.67 33.33 -24.83
N ILE A 160 28.65 32.53 -25.14
CA ILE A 160 27.25 32.97 -25.30
C ILE A 160 26.37 31.77 -25.70
N SER A 161 25.35 31.59 -24.87
CA SER A 161 24.11 30.85 -25.09
C SER A 161 23.33 31.36 -26.30
N ASN A 162 22.79 30.46 -27.13
CA ASN A 162 21.33 30.42 -27.33
C ASN A 162 20.86 29.21 -28.13
N SER A 163 19.70 28.75 -27.68
CA SER A 163 18.77 27.80 -28.29
C SER A 163 18.44 28.13 -29.75
N GLN A 164 18.21 27.09 -30.56
CA GLN A 164 16.96 26.95 -31.33
C GLN A 164 16.80 25.54 -31.91
N ASN A 165 15.66 24.94 -31.57
CA ASN A 165 15.06 23.78 -32.23
C ASN A 165 14.65 24.15 -33.66
N ILE A 166 15.13 23.41 -34.66
CA ILE A 166 14.49 23.33 -35.99
C ILE A 166 14.53 21.89 -36.49
N ASN A 167 13.34 21.42 -36.91
CA ASN A 167 13.04 20.16 -37.58
C ASN A 167 13.90 19.90 -38.81
N PHE A 168 14.29 18.64 -39.04
CA PHE A 168 14.60 18.14 -40.38
C PHE A 168 13.84 16.84 -40.68
N ARG A 169 13.11 16.90 -41.80
CA ARG A 169 12.44 15.81 -42.50
C ARG A 169 13.06 15.74 -43.90
N ALA A 170 13.13 14.52 -44.43
CA ALA A 170 13.44 14.13 -45.82
C ALA A 170 14.94 14.05 -46.17
N ASP A 171 15.46 12.83 -46.40
CA ASP A 171 15.53 12.19 -47.72
C ASP A 171 16.27 10.84 -47.64
N SER A 172 15.66 9.77 -48.17
CA SER A 172 16.37 8.60 -48.72
C SER A 172 15.36 7.71 -49.44
N GLU A 173 14.98 8.12 -50.65
CA GLU A 173 14.56 7.21 -51.72
C GLU A 173 15.78 6.98 -52.61
N LEU A 174 16.21 5.73 -52.74
CA LEU A 174 16.75 5.11 -53.96
C LEU A 174 17.31 3.73 -53.60
N LEU A 175 16.53 2.67 -53.86
CA LEU A 175 16.96 1.41 -54.48
C LEU A 175 15.84 0.36 -54.40
N TYR A 176 15.68 -0.37 -55.51
CA TYR A 176 14.82 -1.54 -55.74
C TYR A 176 13.37 -1.32 -56.19
N GLN A 177 13.23 -0.85 -57.44
CA GLN A 177 12.20 -1.35 -58.36
C GLN A 177 12.82 -2.37 -59.31
N ASN A 178 12.44 -3.64 -59.19
CA ASN A 178 12.12 -4.56 -60.30
C ASN A 178 11.89 -5.96 -59.75
N ASP A 179 10.61 -6.33 -59.60
CA ASP A 179 10.07 -7.71 -59.75
C ASP A 179 8.67 -7.85 -59.11
N ASN A 180 7.66 -7.11 -59.60
CA ASN A 180 6.30 -7.30 -59.09
C ASN A 180 5.14 -7.13 -60.07
N ASN A 181 5.38 -7.25 -61.39
CA ASN A 181 4.33 -7.07 -62.40
C ASN A 181 3.57 -8.35 -62.84
N LYS A 182 3.70 -9.48 -62.13
CA LYS A 182 2.85 -10.68 -62.36
C LYS A 182 1.98 -11.12 -61.17
N ALA A 183 2.13 -10.51 -59.98
CA ALA A 183 1.31 -10.83 -58.80
C ALA A 183 0.12 -9.87 -58.56
N GLN A 184 -0.05 -8.83 -59.39
CA GLN A 184 -1.05 -7.77 -59.19
C GLN A 184 -2.39 -7.96 -59.93
N LYS A 185 -2.59 -9.08 -60.65
CA LYS A 185 -3.88 -9.41 -61.28
C LYS A 185 -4.71 -10.49 -60.58
N ARG A 186 -4.21 -11.09 -59.48
CA ARG A 186 -4.96 -12.06 -58.64
C ARG A 186 -5.24 -11.61 -57.20
N LYS A 187 -4.85 -10.38 -56.82
CA LYS A 187 -5.13 -9.80 -55.48
C LYS A 187 -6.29 -8.78 -55.43
N ARG A 188 -7.02 -8.55 -56.53
CA ARG A 188 -8.19 -7.66 -56.52
C ARG A 188 -9.52 -8.32 -56.07
N ASN A 189 -9.60 -9.65 -55.97
CA ASN A 189 -10.84 -10.33 -55.55
C ASN A 189 -10.83 -10.93 -54.12
N VAL A 190 -9.68 -10.92 -53.42
CA VAL A 190 -9.59 -11.41 -52.02
C VAL A 190 -9.73 -10.25 -51.03
N GLY A 191 -9.21 -9.06 -51.35
CA GLY A 191 -9.36 -7.85 -50.54
C GLY A 191 -10.81 -7.37 -50.41
N ASP A 192 -11.64 -7.58 -51.43
CA ASP A 192 -13.07 -7.21 -51.36
C ASP A 192 -13.88 -8.16 -50.48
N LYS A 193 -13.55 -9.45 -50.44
CA LYS A 193 -14.22 -10.42 -49.54
C LYS A 193 -13.81 -10.24 -48.08
N GLU A 194 -12.55 -9.92 -47.80
CA GLU A 194 -12.10 -9.57 -46.44
C GLU A 194 -12.68 -8.23 -45.98
N ASN A 195 -12.73 -7.20 -46.85
CA ASN A 195 -13.39 -5.94 -46.52
C ASN A 195 -14.90 -6.10 -46.28
N VAL A 196 -15.58 -6.95 -47.05
CA VAL A 196 -17.01 -7.26 -46.82
C VAL A 196 -17.20 -8.02 -45.51
N LYS A 197 -16.29 -8.95 -45.16
CA LYS A 197 -16.36 -9.71 -43.89
C LYS A 197 -16.08 -8.83 -42.67
N VAL A 198 -15.08 -7.94 -42.74
CA VAL A 198 -14.78 -6.96 -41.68
C VAL A 198 -15.92 -5.96 -41.51
N LYS A 199 -16.50 -5.46 -42.62
CA LYS A 199 -17.67 -4.57 -42.58
C LYS A 199 -18.91 -5.27 -42.00
N ARG A 200 -19.14 -6.55 -42.29
CA ARG A 200 -20.25 -7.33 -41.68
C ARG A 200 -20.05 -7.54 -40.18
N LEU A 201 -18.84 -7.92 -39.75
CA LEU A 201 -18.52 -8.07 -38.33
C LEU A 201 -18.69 -6.75 -37.55
N GLN A 202 -18.27 -5.62 -38.12
CA GLN A 202 -18.49 -4.30 -37.53
C GLN A 202 -19.98 -3.92 -37.47
N LEU A 203 -20.78 -4.31 -38.47
CA LEU A 203 -22.21 -4.04 -38.48
C LEU A 203 -22.95 -4.85 -37.41
N ASP A 204 -22.61 -6.14 -37.28
CA ASP A 204 -23.17 -7.04 -36.26
C ASP A 204 -22.83 -6.55 -34.84
N GLU A 205 -21.61 -6.05 -34.61
CA GLU A 205 -21.20 -5.45 -33.34
C GLU A 205 -21.97 -4.15 -33.00
N ILE A 206 -22.25 -3.31 -33.99
CA ILE A 206 -23.02 -2.07 -33.80
C ILE A 206 -24.48 -2.39 -33.49
N ASP A 207 -25.09 -3.34 -34.19
CA ASP A 207 -26.47 -3.75 -33.95
C ASP A 207 -26.64 -4.42 -32.58
N GLU A 208 -25.66 -5.23 -32.16
CA GLU A 208 -25.62 -5.77 -30.80
C GLU A 208 -25.50 -4.64 -29.76
N ALA A 209 -24.62 -3.66 -30.00
CA ALA A 209 -24.46 -2.50 -29.12
C ALA A 209 -25.73 -1.66 -29.02
N LYS A 210 -26.44 -1.39 -30.13
CA LYS A 210 -27.75 -0.72 -30.16
C LYS A 210 -28.78 -1.47 -29.35
N SER A 211 -28.84 -2.79 -29.49
CA SER A 211 -29.79 -3.63 -28.76
C SER A 211 -29.54 -3.57 -27.24
N LYS A 212 -28.27 -3.69 -26.80
CA LYS A 212 -27.88 -3.54 -25.39
C LYS A 212 -28.16 -2.13 -24.86
N PHE A 213 -27.86 -1.11 -25.65
CA PHE A 213 -28.15 0.28 -25.34
C PHE A 213 -29.65 0.51 -25.11
N ALA A 214 -30.49 0.03 -26.04
CA ALA A 214 -31.95 0.12 -25.92
C ALA A 214 -32.48 -0.57 -24.66
N GLN A 215 -32.00 -1.79 -24.38
CA GLN A 215 -32.38 -2.58 -23.20
C GLN A 215 -32.02 -1.90 -21.88
N SER A 216 -30.96 -1.09 -21.87
CA SER A 216 -30.55 -0.36 -20.66
C SER A 216 -31.43 0.85 -20.34
N ILE A 217 -32.05 1.48 -21.36
CA ILE A 217 -32.76 2.76 -21.20
C ILE A 217 -34.28 2.55 -21.12
N ALA A 218 -34.82 1.67 -21.97
CA ALA A 218 -36.26 1.47 -22.14
C ALA A 218 -36.79 0.26 -21.35
N THR A 219 -38.06 0.31 -20.93
CA THR A 219 -38.76 -0.85 -20.34
C THR A 219 -39.16 -1.86 -21.40
N LYS A 220 -39.49 -3.11 -21.02
CA LYS A 220 -39.97 -4.14 -21.95
C LYS A 220 -41.11 -3.64 -22.85
N SER A 221 -42.04 -2.83 -22.32
CA SER A 221 -43.17 -2.26 -23.05
C SER A 221 -42.80 -1.19 -24.08
N HIS A 222 -41.73 -0.41 -23.85
CA HIS A 222 -41.29 0.68 -24.73
C HIS A 222 -39.98 0.33 -25.47
N LEU A 223 -39.48 -0.89 -25.28
CA LEU A 223 -38.20 -1.33 -25.85
C LEU A 223 -38.28 -1.42 -27.37
N GLN A 224 -39.40 -1.92 -27.91
CA GLN A 224 -39.57 -2.02 -29.37
C GLN A 224 -39.69 -0.66 -30.01
N GLU A 225 -40.44 0.26 -29.40
CA GLU A 225 -40.54 1.64 -29.86
C GLU A 225 -39.16 2.33 -29.90
N PHE A 226 -38.39 2.22 -28.82
CA PHE A 226 -37.05 2.81 -28.79
C PHE A 226 -36.07 2.11 -29.74
N LYS A 227 -36.17 0.79 -29.93
CA LYS A 227 -35.39 0.06 -30.95
C LYS A 227 -35.74 0.51 -32.36
N SER A 228 -37.03 0.66 -32.67
CA SER A 228 -37.49 1.18 -33.96
C SER A 228 -36.94 2.58 -34.21
N PHE A 229 -36.90 3.44 -33.18
CA PHE A 229 -36.24 4.73 -33.27
C PHE A 229 -34.73 4.62 -33.53
N LEU A 230 -33.98 3.79 -32.80
CA LEU A 230 -32.53 3.60 -33.03
C LEU A 230 -32.19 2.99 -34.40
N ASN A 231 -33.16 2.34 -35.04
CA ASN A 231 -33.06 1.80 -36.39
C ASN A 231 -33.56 2.76 -37.48
N SER A 232 -34.24 3.85 -37.10
CA SER A 232 -34.56 4.93 -38.02
C SER A 232 -33.29 5.65 -38.49
N PRO A 233 -33.29 6.32 -39.65
CA PRO A 233 -32.11 7.05 -40.14
C PRO A 233 -31.55 8.04 -39.11
N GLU A 234 -32.43 8.76 -38.42
CA GLU A 234 -32.07 9.75 -37.40
C GLU A 234 -31.45 9.08 -36.16
N GLY A 235 -32.18 8.16 -35.51
CA GLY A 235 -31.68 7.50 -34.29
C GLY A 235 -30.43 6.64 -34.55
N SER A 236 -30.31 6.05 -35.73
CA SER A 236 -29.12 5.31 -36.16
C SER A 236 -27.91 6.25 -36.30
N ASN A 237 -28.09 7.41 -36.93
CA ASN A 237 -27.02 8.41 -37.05
C ASN A 237 -26.56 8.90 -35.67
N MET A 238 -27.51 9.27 -34.79
CA MET A 238 -27.20 9.69 -33.42
C MET A 238 -26.40 8.63 -32.67
N PHE A 239 -26.85 7.36 -32.71
CA PHE A 239 -26.15 6.27 -32.05
C PHE A 239 -24.74 6.05 -32.63
N ASN A 240 -24.58 6.10 -33.95
CA ASN A 240 -23.30 5.92 -34.61
C ASN A 240 -22.29 7.01 -34.19
N VAL A 241 -22.73 8.25 -34.04
CA VAL A 241 -21.90 9.34 -33.48
C VAL A 241 -21.44 9.00 -32.06
N LEU A 242 -22.34 8.49 -31.20
CA LEU A 242 -21.98 8.08 -29.84
C LEU A 242 -21.04 6.87 -29.81
N TYR A 243 -21.21 5.93 -30.73
CA TYR A 243 -20.38 4.74 -30.84
C TYR A 243 -18.97 5.12 -31.30
N LYS A 244 -18.85 5.93 -32.37
CA LYS A 244 -17.58 6.45 -32.89
C LYS A 244 -16.80 7.24 -31.84
N ASN A 245 -17.49 8.06 -31.05
CA ASN A 245 -16.90 8.83 -29.95
C ASN A 245 -16.76 8.02 -28.64
N GLN A 246 -17.13 6.74 -28.62
CA GLN A 246 -17.06 5.84 -27.45
C GLN A 246 -17.84 6.32 -26.20
N VAL A 247 -18.87 7.15 -26.37
CA VAL A 247 -19.68 7.74 -25.28
C VAL A 247 -21.05 7.08 -25.07
N HIS A 248 -21.43 6.13 -25.94
CA HIS A 248 -22.71 5.41 -25.82
C HIS A 248 -22.93 4.76 -24.44
N ARG A 249 -21.87 4.27 -23.78
CA ARG A 249 -21.95 3.70 -22.42
C ARG A 249 -22.25 4.77 -21.36
N SER A 250 -21.66 5.96 -21.51
CA SER A 250 -21.88 7.09 -20.62
C SER A 250 -23.33 7.56 -20.67
N ILE A 251 -23.88 7.74 -21.87
CA ILE A 251 -25.29 8.09 -22.08
C ILE A 251 -26.22 6.99 -21.55
N SER A 252 -25.93 5.72 -21.86
CA SER A 252 -26.69 4.57 -21.34
C SER A 252 -26.78 4.58 -19.82
N SER A 253 -25.67 4.83 -19.12
CA SER A 253 -25.63 4.91 -17.65
C SER A 253 -26.47 6.07 -17.09
N ILE A 254 -26.41 7.25 -17.72
CA ILE A 254 -27.19 8.44 -17.30
C ILE A 254 -28.69 8.19 -17.49
N LEU A 255 -29.06 7.63 -18.65
CA LEU A 255 -30.44 7.41 -19.08
C LEU A 255 -31.02 6.08 -18.58
N ASN A 256 -30.25 5.27 -17.87
CA ASN A 256 -30.69 3.95 -17.41
C ASN A 256 -31.99 4.03 -16.59
N GLY A 257 -33.05 3.46 -17.15
CA GLY A 257 -34.40 3.52 -16.57
C GLY A 257 -35.15 4.83 -16.85
N ALA A 258 -34.93 5.48 -17.99
CA ALA A 258 -35.79 6.55 -18.51
C ALA A 258 -37.19 6.05 -18.92
N ARG A 259 -37.34 4.74 -19.19
CA ARG A 259 -38.62 4.06 -19.43
C ARG A 259 -39.38 4.65 -20.63
N ALA A 260 -40.63 5.07 -20.43
CA ALA A 260 -41.47 5.67 -21.48
C ALA A 260 -40.86 6.94 -22.10
N LYS A 261 -39.95 7.63 -21.38
CA LYS A 261 -39.26 8.83 -21.87
C LYS A 261 -37.89 8.52 -22.49
N ALA A 262 -37.62 7.27 -22.85
CA ALA A 262 -36.33 6.85 -23.39
C ALA A 262 -35.91 7.64 -24.63
N LYS A 263 -36.80 7.75 -25.63
CA LYS A 263 -36.55 8.49 -26.86
C LYS A 263 -36.25 9.96 -26.58
N GLN A 264 -37.18 10.64 -25.91
CA GLN A 264 -37.05 12.06 -25.57
C GLN A 264 -35.76 12.35 -24.80
N ALA A 265 -35.47 11.59 -23.73
CA ALA A 265 -34.29 11.82 -22.91
C ALA A 265 -32.97 11.53 -23.65
N PHE A 266 -32.99 10.60 -24.60
CA PHE A 266 -31.87 10.33 -25.49
C PHE A 266 -31.62 11.49 -26.45
N GLU A 267 -32.65 11.95 -27.15
CA GLU A 267 -32.55 13.08 -28.08
C GLU A 267 -32.10 14.36 -27.37
N GLU A 268 -32.70 14.67 -26.22
CA GLU A 268 -32.37 15.86 -25.43
C GLU A 268 -30.93 15.86 -24.94
N LEU A 269 -30.43 14.74 -24.42
CA LEU A 269 -29.04 14.64 -23.97
C LEU A 269 -28.05 14.58 -25.15
N TYR A 270 -28.43 13.91 -26.25
CA TYR A 270 -27.64 13.88 -27.47
C TYR A 270 -27.43 15.28 -28.02
N ASN A 271 -28.50 16.05 -28.18
CA ASN A 271 -28.46 17.42 -28.72
C ASN A 271 -27.70 18.40 -27.82
N LEU A 272 -27.50 18.05 -26.54
CA LEU A 272 -26.66 18.83 -25.64
C LEU A 272 -25.17 18.55 -25.87
N TRP A 273 -24.83 17.32 -26.24
CA TRP A 273 -23.44 16.86 -26.39
C TRP A 273 -22.92 16.97 -27.82
N PHE A 274 -23.81 16.81 -28.79
CA PHE A 274 -23.50 16.82 -30.21
C PHE A 274 -24.49 17.71 -30.96
N ASP A 275 -23.99 18.39 -31.99
CA ASP A 275 -24.84 19.15 -32.90
C ASP A 275 -25.52 18.25 -33.95
N LYS A 276 -26.27 18.85 -34.88
CA LYS A 276 -26.96 18.12 -35.96
C LYS A 276 -26.01 17.40 -36.92
N LYS A 277 -24.75 17.82 -37.01
CA LYS A 277 -23.71 17.19 -37.84
C LYS A 277 -22.97 16.07 -37.09
N GLY A 278 -23.22 15.92 -35.79
CA GLY A 278 -22.51 14.98 -34.92
C GLY A 278 -21.17 15.52 -34.42
N GLU A 279 -20.93 16.82 -34.54
CA GLU A 279 -19.78 17.52 -33.97
C GLU A 279 -20.01 17.81 -32.48
N LYS A 280 -18.97 17.76 -31.66
CA LYS A 280 -19.08 18.01 -30.21
C LYS A 280 -19.49 19.46 -29.97
N THR A 281 -20.49 19.69 -29.12
CA THR A 281 -20.87 21.04 -28.68
C THR A 281 -19.82 21.64 -27.74
N GLN A 282 -19.93 22.95 -27.47
CA GLN A 282 -19.08 23.66 -26.50
C GLN A 282 -19.06 22.95 -25.13
N TYR A 283 -20.19 22.39 -24.68
CA TYR A 283 -20.26 21.63 -23.42
C TYR A 283 -19.22 20.50 -23.36
N LEU A 284 -19.14 19.66 -24.41
CA LEU A 284 -18.18 18.56 -24.44
C LEU A 284 -16.74 19.05 -24.64
N GLN A 285 -16.55 20.06 -25.48
CA GLN A 285 -15.23 20.65 -25.73
C GLN A 285 -14.62 21.21 -24.43
N THR A 286 -15.38 22.03 -23.69
CA THR A 286 -14.95 22.58 -22.39
C THR A 286 -14.62 21.48 -21.37
N LEU A 287 -15.44 20.42 -21.29
CA LEU A 287 -15.14 19.30 -20.39
C LEU A 287 -13.81 18.62 -20.76
N GLU A 288 -13.55 18.39 -22.05
CA GLU A 288 -12.32 17.75 -22.53
C GLU A 288 -11.08 18.64 -22.33
N GLU A 289 -11.17 19.93 -22.65
CA GLU A 289 -10.11 20.92 -22.45
C GLU A 289 -9.71 21.04 -20.97
N ASN A 290 -10.68 20.89 -20.06
CA ASN A 290 -10.45 20.89 -18.62
C ASN A 290 -10.14 19.50 -18.04
N GLY A 291 -9.90 18.49 -18.90
CA GLY A 291 -9.52 17.14 -18.48
C GLY A 291 -10.62 16.35 -17.75
N ILE A 292 -11.88 16.77 -17.88
CA ILE A 292 -13.03 16.13 -17.23
C ILE A 292 -13.50 14.94 -18.05
N ASN A 293 -13.32 13.75 -17.48
CA ASN A 293 -13.74 12.52 -18.13
C ASN A 293 -15.28 12.37 -18.10
N LEU A 294 -15.91 12.12 -19.26
CA LEU A 294 -17.36 11.88 -19.35
C LEU A 294 -17.84 10.67 -18.54
N SER A 295 -16.99 9.70 -18.26
CA SER A 295 -17.34 8.61 -17.35
C SER A 295 -17.54 9.09 -15.91
N ASN A 296 -16.86 10.15 -15.48
CA ASN A 296 -17.08 10.78 -14.17
C ASN A 296 -18.43 11.50 -14.14
N VAL A 297 -18.73 12.32 -15.16
CA VAL A 297 -20.03 13.00 -15.30
C VAL A 297 -21.17 11.98 -15.35
N SER A 298 -21.00 10.92 -16.14
CA SER A 298 -21.97 9.83 -16.22
C SER A 298 -22.14 9.09 -14.89
N SER A 299 -21.07 8.90 -14.12
CA SER A 299 -21.15 8.32 -12.79
C SER A 299 -22.00 9.19 -11.85
N ILE A 300 -21.77 10.51 -11.84
CA ILE A 300 -22.54 11.48 -11.03
C ILE A 300 -24.01 11.48 -11.42
N LEU A 301 -24.27 11.62 -12.72
CA LEU A 301 -25.61 11.73 -13.28
C LEU A 301 -26.29 10.37 -13.49
N SER A 302 -25.65 9.26 -13.08
CA SER A 302 -26.31 7.96 -13.08
C SER A 302 -27.57 8.04 -12.21
N LYS A 303 -28.71 7.57 -12.74
CA LYS A 303 -30.08 7.74 -12.20
C LYS A 303 -30.74 9.10 -12.48
N ALA A 304 -30.16 10.00 -13.27
CA ALA A 304 -30.87 11.20 -13.73
C ALA A 304 -32.04 10.84 -14.67
N ARG A 305 -31.93 9.76 -15.45
CA ARG A 305 -33.01 9.19 -16.27
C ARG A 305 -33.60 10.25 -17.20
N ALA A 306 -34.91 10.42 -17.19
CA ALA A 306 -35.61 11.42 -17.99
C ALA A 306 -35.25 12.88 -17.65
N LYS A 307 -34.57 13.15 -16.52
CA LYS A 307 -34.07 14.48 -16.14
C LYS A 307 -32.59 14.68 -16.49
N ALA A 308 -32.03 13.83 -17.34
CA ALA A 308 -30.61 13.84 -17.66
C ALA A 308 -30.12 15.17 -18.23
N LYS A 309 -30.84 15.74 -19.20
CA LYS A 309 -30.50 17.04 -19.79
C LYS A 309 -30.42 18.12 -18.72
N GLN A 310 -31.50 18.32 -17.97
CA GLN A 310 -31.56 19.31 -16.89
C GLN A 310 -30.43 19.10 -15.87
N ALA A 311 -30.23 17.87 -15.41
CA ALA A 311 -29.21 17.57 -14.40
C ALA A 311 -27.78 17.81 -14.91
N PHE A 312 -27.53 17.57 -16.20
CA PHE A 312 -26.25 17.91 -16.82
C PHE A 312 -26.07 19.41 -16.90
N GLU A 313 -27.03 20.15 -17.45
CA GLU A 313 -26.96 21.61 -17.60
C GLU A 313 -26.74 22.29 -16.24
N GLU A 314 -27.50 21.88 -15.22
CA GLU A 314 -27.36 22.39 -13.86
C GLU A 314 -25.97 22.12 -13.27
N LEU A 315 -25.41 20.93 -13.48
CA LEU A 315 -24.07 20.58 -12.99
C LEU A 315 -22.97 21.29 -13.79
N TYR A 316 -23.13 21.41 -15.10
CA TYR A 316 -22.19 22.13 -15.96
C TYR A 316 -22.14 23.61 -15.59
N ASN A 317 -23.30 24.26 -15.47
CA ASN A 317 -23.39 25.68 -15.11
C ASN A 317 -22.93 25.98 -13.67
N LEU A 318 -22.79 24.94 -12.84
CA LEU A 318 -22.18 25.06 -11.51
C LEU A 318 -20.66 25.08 -11.61
N TRP A 319 -20.10 24.35 -12.57
CA TRP A 319 -18.66 24.18 -12.76
C TRP A 319 -18.04 25.17 -13.73
N PHE A 320 -18.80 25.60 -14.73
CA PHE A 320 -18.40 26.49 -15.79
C PHE A 320 -19.40 27.64 -15.96
N ASP A 321 -18.91 28.81 -16.35
CA ASP A 321 -19.77 29.90 -16.82
C ASP A 321 -20.18 29.70 -18.29
N LYS A 322 -20.75 30.74 -18.90
CA LYS A 322 -21.28 30.66 -20.28
C LYS A 322 -20.16 30.64 -21.32
N GLU A 323 -19.02 31.22 -20.97
CA GLU A 323 -17.81 31.29 -21.78
C GLU A 323 -17.03 29.96 -21.71
N GLY A 324 -17.31 29.12 -20.70
CA GLY A 324 -16.64 27.84 -20.47
C GLY A 324 -15.49 27.95 -19.47
N GLU A 325 -15.36 29.08 -18.78
CA GLU A 325 -14.36 29.30 -17.75
C GLU A 325 -14.79 28.67 -16.43
N LYS A 326 -13.82 28.16 -15.65
CA LYS A 326 -14.09 27.52 -14.36
C LYS A 326 -14.71 28.53 -13.39
N THR A 327 -15.84 28.18 -12.79
CA THR A 327 -16.45 28.99 -11.74
C THR A 327 -15.61 28.96 -10.45
N LYS A 328 -15.94 29.86 -9.52
CA LYS A 328 -15.31 29.89 -8.17
C LYS A 328 -15.31 28.52 -7.48
N TYR A 329 -16.33 27.69 -7.71
CA TYR A 329 -16.45 26.38 -7.09
C TYR A 329 -15.29 25.45 -7.47
N LEU A 330 -14.96 25.34 -8.76
CA LEU A 330 -13.86 24.51 -9.22
C LEU A 330 -12.51 25.10 -8.85
N GLN A 331 -12.36 26.42 -8.98
CA GLN A 331 -11.13 27.12 -8.61
C GLN A 331 -10.77 26.89 -7.12
N THR A 332 -11.75 26.98 -6.22
CA THR A 332 -11.55 26.68 -4.78
C THR A 332 -11.14 25.23 -4.54
N LEU A 333 -11.79 24.27 -5.22
CA LEU A 333 -11.45 22.86 -5.07
C LEU A 333 -10.01 22.57 -5.53
N GLU A 334 -9.60 23.12 -6.67
CA GLU A 334 -8.25 22.96 -7.22
C GLU A 334 -7.18 23.59 -6.32
N LYS A 335 -7.41 24.82 -5.81
CA LYS A 335 -6.55 25.49 -4.82
C LYS A 335 -6.31 24.61 -3.58
N ASN A 336 -7.31 23.82 -3.19
CA ASN A 336 -7.28 22.93 -2.03
C ASN A 336 -6.92 21.47 -2.37
N GLY A 337 -6.40 21.21 -3.58
CA GLY A 337 -5.92 19.87 -3.99
C GLY A 337 -7.03 18.83 -4.20
N VAL A 338 -8.28 19.25 -4.34
CA VAL A 338 -9.42 18.38 -4.63
C VAL A 338 -9.65 18.32 -6.12
N ASN A 339 -9.34 17.19 -6.72
CA ASN A 339 -9.64 16.99 -8.13
C ASN A 339 -11.10 16.57 -8.34
N LEU A 340 -11.61 16.78 -9.55
CA LEU A 340 -12.97 16.39 -9.93
C LEU A 340 -13.24 14.88 -9.87
N SER A 341 -12.21 14.04 -9.92
CA SER A 341 -12.41 12.59 -9.77
C SER A 341 -12.84 12.26 -8.33
N ASN A 342 -12.31 12.96 -7.33
CA ASN A 342 -12.75 12.84 -5.94
C ASN A 342 -14.23 13.24 -5.80
N ILE A 343 -14.61 14.41 -6.31
CA ILE A 343 -16.01 14.88 -6.30
C ILE A 343 -16.93 13.91 -7.04
N SER A 344 -16.52 13.41 -8.20
CA SER A 344 -17.34 12.46 -8.97
C SER A 344 -17.53 11.14 -8.24
N GLY A 345 -16.52 10.70 -7.48
CA GLY A 345 -16.63 9.53 -6.62
C GLY A 345 -17.69 9.74 -5.55
N ILE A 346 -17.66 10.88 -4.88
CA ILE A 346 -18.62 11.23 -3.81
C ILE A 346 -20.05 11.34 -4.36
N LEU A 347 -20.22 12.10 -5.44
CA LEU A 347 -21.52 12.38 -6.05
C LEU A 347 -22.01 11.24 -6.97
N SER A 348 -21.27 10.15 -7.09
CA SER A 348 -21.64 9.00 -7.91
C SER A 348 -23.04 8.49 -7.55
N GLY A 349 -23.94 8.47 -8.52
CA GLY A 349 -25.33 8.06 -8.35
C GLY A 349 -26.23 9.08 -7.67
N ALA A 350 -25.84 10.36 -7.60
CA ALA A 350 -26.70 11.47 -7.18
C ALA A 350 -27.80 11.76 -8.23
N GLY A 351 -27.52 11.52 -9.51
CA GLY A 351 -28.47 11.70 -10.61
C GLY A 351 -28.95 13.14 -10.69
N ALA A 352 -30.26 13.33 -10.72
CA ALA A 352 -30.89 14.65 -10.80
C ALA A 352 -30.65 15.54 -9.56
N LYS A 353 -30.09 15.02 -8.46
CA LYS A 353 -29.74 15.80 -7.26
C LYS A 353 -28.28 16.26 -7.23
N ALA A 354 -27.51 15.99 -8.29
CA ALA A 354 -26.07 16.24 -8.32
C ALA A 354 -25.69 17.69 -7.95
N LYS A 355 -26.31 18.69 -8.60
CA LYS A 355 -26.07 20.11 -8.30
C LYS A 355 -26.33 20.44 -6.83
N GLN A 356 -27.54 20.12 -6.35
CA GLN A 356 -27.94 20.39 -4.97
C GLN A 356 -26.95 19.77 -3.97
N THR A 357 -26.60 18.49 -4.16
CA THR A 357 -25.68 17.81 -3.25
C THR A 357 -24.26 18.39 -3.31
N PHE A 358 -23.79 18.81 -4.49
CA PHE A 358 -22.51 19.50 -4.62
C PHE A 358 -22.53 20.81 -3.82
N GLU A 359 -23.54 21.66 -4.02
CA GLU A 359 -23.64 22.96 -3.34
C GLU A 359 -23.72 22.80 -1.82
N GLU A 360 -24.51 21.84 -1.34
CA GLU A 360 -24.63 21.54 0.08
C GLU A 360 -23.31 21.06 0.71
N LEU A 361 -22.55 20.20 0.01
CA LEU A 361 -21.22 19.77 0.46
C LEU A 361 -20.22 20.92 0.43
N TYR A 362 -20.22 21.70 -0.66
CA TYR A 362 -19.31 22.81 -0.83
C TYR A 362 -19.48 23.81 0.31
N LYS A 363 -20.72 24.20 0.64
CA LYS A 363 -21.02 25.09 1.78
C LYS A 363 -20.62 24.52 3.14
N PHE A 364 -20.50 23.20 3.25
CA PHE A 364 -20.04 22.54 4.47
C PHE A 364 -18.51 22.62 4.61
N TRP A 365 -17.81 22.60 3.48
CA TRP A 365 -16.35 22.58 3.40
C TRP A 365 -15.73 23.98 3.31
N PHE A 366 -16.41 24.88 2.60
CA PHE A 366 -15.94 26.22 2.30
C PHE A 366 -17.01 27.25 2.64
N ASP A 367 -16.57 28.41 3.12
CA ASP A 367 -17.44 29.57 3.29
C ASP A 367 -17.73 30.28 1.94
N GLU A 368 -18.41 31.42 2.00
CA GLU A 368 -18.80 32.18 0.80
C GLU A 368 -17.61 32.76 0.03
N HIS A 369 -16.46 32.94 0.71
CA HIS A 369 -15.19 33.41 0.16
C HIS A 369 -14.31 32.27 -0.38
N GLY A 370 -14.71 31.01 -0.17
CA GLY A 370 -13.94 29.84 -0.57
C GLY A 370 -12.84 29.45 0.42
N GLU A 371 -12.88 29.99 1.64
CA GLU A 371 -11.96 29.62 2.71
C GLU A 371 -12.50 28.41 3.48
N LYS A 372 -11.59 27.57 3.99
CA LYS A 372 -11.96 26.32 4.68
C LYS A 372 -12.78 26.62 5.93
N THR A 373 -13.92 25.97 6.07
CA THR A 373 -14.74 26.05 7.30
C THR A 373 -14.03 25.39 8.48
N LYS A 374 -14.54 25.65 9.70
CA LYS A 374 -14.06 24.98 10.93
C LYS A 374 -14.01 23.46 10.81
N TYR A 375 -14.91 22.86 10.03
CA TYR A 375 -14.96 21.40 9.83
C TYR A 375 -13.70 20.87 9.15
N LEU A 376 -13.26 21.50 8.06
CA LEU A 376 -12.05 21.08 7.36
C LEU A 376 -10.78 21.42 8.14
N GLN A 377 -10.74 22.59 8.79
CA GLN A 377 -9.61 22.98 9.63
C GLN A 377 -9.37 21.98 10.77
N THR A 378 -10.44 21.53 11.45
CA THR A 378 -10.37 20.49 12.48
C THR A 378 -9.87 19.17 11.93
N LEU A 379 -10.35 18.73 10.77
CA LEU A 379 -9.88 17.49 10.13
C LEU A 379 -8.38 17.55 9.81
N GLU A 380 -7.91 18.66 9.25
CA GLU A 380 -6.51 18.84 8.86
C GLU A 380 -5.58 18.89 10.08
N LYS A 381 -5.98 19.60 11.15
CA LYS A 381 -5.27 19.59 12.44
C LYS A 381 -5.08 18.17 12.99
N ASN A 382 -6.01 17.27 12.67
CA ASN A 382 -6.00 15.86 13.08
C ASN A 382 -5.49 14.89 12.00
N GLY A 383 -4.79 15.41 10.98
CA GLY A 383 -4.13 14.59 9.96
C GLY A 383 -5.06 13.96 8.93
N VAL A 384 -6.30 14.45 8.79
CA VAL A 384 -7.25 14.02 7.77
C VAL A 384 -7.43 15.11 6.74
N ASN A 385 -7.06 14.81 5.51
CA ASN A 385 -7.28 15.73 4.40
C ASN A 385 -8.59 15.41 3.65
N LEU A 386 -8.97 16.30 2.75
CA LEU A 386 -10.19 16.16 1.97
C LEU A 386 -10.15 14.97 1.00
N SER A 387 -8.97 14.48 0.60
CA SER A 387 -8.84 13.23 -0.18
C SER A 387 -9.23 12.01 0.66
N ASN A 388 -8.88 11.97 1.96
CA ASN A 388 -9.32 10.91 2.86
C ASN A 388 -10.85 10.89 2.99
N ILE A 389 -11.46 12.06 3.25
CA ILE A 389 -12.92 12.21 3.32
C ILE A 389 -13.59 11.82 2.00
N SER A 390 -13.04 12.28 0.87
CA SER A 390 -13.57 11.94 -0.45
C SER A 390 -13.54 10.43 -0.71
N SER A 391 -12.48 9.74 -0.26
CA SER A 391 -12.37 8.29 -0.34
C SER A 391 -13.44 7.59 0.48
N ILE A 392 -13.70 8.05 1.72
CA ILE A 392 -14.76 7.53 2.60
C ILE A 392 -16.13 7.72 1.94
N LEU A 393 -16.45 8.95 1.53
CA LEU A 393 -17.74 9.34 0.99
C LEU A 393 -17.97 8.88 -0.46
N SER A 394 -17.00 8.25 -1.10
CA SER A 394 -17.15 7.71 -2.45
C SER A 394 -18.36 6.77 -2.53
N GLY A 395 -19.30 7.08 -3.43
CA GLY A 395 -20.55 6.35 -3.61
C GLY A 395 -21.70 6.80 -2.70
N ALA A 396 -21.55 7.87 -1.92
CA ALA A 396 -22.64 8.42 -1.11
C ALA A 396 -23.75 9.04 -1.96
N GLY A 397 -23.41 9.55 -3.16
CA GLY A 397 -24.35 10.17 -4.09
C GLY A 397 -25.11 11.29 -3.42
N ALA A 398 -26.44 11.30 -3.57
CA ALA A 398 -27.31 12.33 -3.00
C ALA A 398 -27.31 12.41 -1.45
N LYS A 399 -26.69 11.45 -0.74
CA LYS A 399 -26.58 11.45 0.74
C LYS A 399 -25.22 11.94 1.24
N ALA A 400 -24.36 12.46 0.35
CA ALA A 400 -22.98 12.77 0.72
C ALA A 400 -22.85 13.81 1.83
N LYS A 401 -23.66 14.88 1.80
CA LYS A 401 -23.71 15.90 2.87
C LYS A 401 -24.06 15.27 4.23
N GLN A 402 -25.17 14.51 4.26
CA GLN A 402 -25.62 13.81 5.47
C GLN A 402 -24.53 12.87 6.01
N ALA A 403 -23.90 12.09 5.13
CA ALA A 403 -22.87 11.13 5.51
C ALA A 403 -21.60 11.83 6.06
N PHE A 404 -21.21 12.96 5.48
CA PHE A 404 -20.12 13.78 6.02
C PHE A 404 -20.46 14.32 7.40
N GLU A 405 -21.62 14.96 7.53
CA GLU A 405 -22.06 15.62 8.76
C GLU A 405 -22.19 14.62 9.92
N GLU A 406 -22.83 13.47 9.68
CA GLU A 406 -22.99 12.42 10.68
C GLU A 406 -21.65 11.83 11.11
N LEU A 407 -20.71 11.62 10.18
CA LEU A 407 -19.38 11.12 10.51
C LEU A 407 -18.56 12.16 11.29
N TYR A 408 -18.60 13.43 10.86
CA TYR A 408 -17.89 14.50 11.55
C TYR A 408 -18.37 14.64 13.00
N LYS A 409 -19.69 14.71 13.21
CA LYS A 409 -20.29 14.80 14.56
C LYS A 409 -20.02 13.57 15.43
N PHE A 410 -19.68 12.44 14.82
CA PHE A 410 -19.29 11.24 15.55
C PHE A 410 -17.82 11.30 16.00
N TRP A 411 -16.95 11.91 15.19
CA TRP A 411 -15.53 12.06 15.46
C TRP A 411 -15.20 13.25 16.35
N PHE A 412 -15.92 14.35 16.18
CA PHE A 412 -15.68 15.61 16.86
C PHE A 412 -16.96 16.16 17.49
N ASP A 413 -16.82 16.81 18.63
CA ASP A 413 -17.90 17.55 19.26
C ASP A 413 -18.14 18.92 18.56
N GLU A 414 -19.02 19.74 19.15
CA GLU A 414 -19.39 21.05 18.59
C GLU A 414 -18.23 22.07 18.58
N HIS A 415 -17.25 21.88 19.47
CA HIS A 415 -16.03 22.68 19.60
C HIS A 415 -14.90 22.19 18.69
N GLY A 416 -15.05 21.00 18.09
CA GLY A 416 -14.01 20.38 17.25
C GLY A 416 -13.04 19.52 18.03
N GLU A 417 -13.32 19.23 19.29
CA GLU A 417 -12.52 18.32 20.11
C GLU A 417 -12.88 16.87 19.82
N LYS A 418 -11.90 15.98 19.90
CA LYS A 418 -12.09 14.55 19.62
C LYS A 418 -13.10 13.95 20.60
N THR A 419 -14.10 13.25 20.08
CA THR A 419 -15.01 12.47 20.94
C THR A 419 -14.26 11.30 21.60
N LYS A 420 -14.88 10.71 22.62
CA LYS A 420 -14.35 9.51 23.30
C LYS A 420 -13.95 8.39 22.32
N TYR A 421 -14.66 8.26 21.20
CA TYR A 421 -14.40 7.24 20.18
C TYR A 421 -13.01 7.39 19.54
N LEU A 422 -12.62 8.62 19.18
CA LEU A 422 -11.30 8.88 18.62
C LEU A 422 -10.21 8.83 19.68
N GLN A 423 -10.47 9.36 20.87
CA GLN A 423 -9.52 9.31 21.99
C GLN A 423 -9.14 7.86 22.36
N THR A 424 -10.13 6.96 22.41
CA THR A 424 -9.89 5.53 22.68
C THR A 424 -9.05 4.87 21.58
N LEU A 425 -9.29 5.18 20.29
CA LEU A 425 -8.49 4.63 19.19
C LEU A 425 -7.03 5.09 19.26
N GLU A 426 -6.79 6.38 19.51
CA GLU A 426 -5.44 6.95 19.59
C GLU A 426 -4.64 6.39 20.77
N LYS A 427 -5.28 6.27 21.95
CA LYS A 427 -4.68 5.61 23.12
C LYS A 427 -4.21 4.19 22.81
N ASN A 428 -4.87 3.52 21.87
CA ASN A 428 -4.56 2.15 21.45
C ASN A 428 -3.76 2.08 20.13
N GLY A 429 -3.09 3.17 19.74
CA GLY A 429 -2.16 3.21 18.61
C GLY A 429 -2.83 3.18 17.23
N VAL A 430 -4.14 3.42 17.15
CA VAL A 430 -4.86 3.56 15.87
C VAL A 430 -5.08 5.04 15.59
N ASN A 431 -4.44 5.52 14.54
CA ASN A 431 -4.65 6.90 14.11
C ASN A 431 -5.81 7.00 13.12
N LEU A 432 -6.27 8.23 12.89
CA LEU A 432 -7.40 8.49 11.99
C LEU A 432 -7.09 8.13 10.53
N SER A 433 -5.82 8.13 10.12
CA SER A 433 -5.44 7.68 8.77
C SER A 433 -5.72 6.18 8.56
N ASN A 434 -5.47 5.35 9.58
CA ASN A 434 -5.82 3.92 9.54
C ASN A 434 -7.33 3.74 9.38
N ILE A 435 -8.13 4.46 10.18
CA ILE A 435 -9.60 4.44 10.09
C ILE A 435 -10.08 4.90 8.72
N THR A 436 -9.53 5.99 8.18
CA THR A 436 -9.96 6.49 6.86
C THR A 436 -9.65 5.48 5.74
N SER A 437 -8.55 4.73 5.87
CA SER A 437 -8.22 3.63 4.95
C SER A 437 -9.24 2.49 5.06
N ILE A 438 -9.62 2.08 6.28
CA ILE A 438 -10.64 1.05 6.51
C ILE A 438 -11.99 1.49 5.93
N LEU A 439 -12.42 2.72 6.23
CA LEU A 439 -13.72 3.27 5.83
C LEU A 439 -13.79 3.72 4.36
N ALA A 440 -12.72 3.56 3.58
CA ALA A 440 -12.72 3.92 2.17
C ALA A 440 -13.88 3.22 1.43
N LYS A 441 -14.62 3.99 0.61
CA LYS A 441 -15.81 3.56 -0.15
C LYS A 441 -16.98 3.06 0.70
N THR A 442 -17.10 3.53 1.94
CA THR A 442 -18.32 3.32 2.76
C THR A 442 -19.51 4.11 2.23
N GLY A 443 -19.26 5.28 1.64
CA GLY A 443 -20.28 6.19 1.12
C GLY A 443 -21.25 6.62 2.20
N ALA A 444 -22.55 6.46 1.96
CA ALA A 444 -23.59 6.86 2.88
C ALA A 444 -23.63 6.09 4.22
N LYS A 445 -22.84 5.02 4.36
CA LYS A 445 -22.77 4.18 5.58
C LYS A 445 -21.54 4.46 6.44
N ALA A 446 -20.81 5.54 6.20
CA ALA A 446 -19.53 5.82 6.85
C ALA A 446 -19.62 5.81 8.39
N LYS A 447 -20.57 6.57 8.97
CA LYS A 447 -20.81 6.58 10.42
C LYS A 447 -21.12 5.18 10.94
N GLN A 448 -22.09 4.49 10.33
CA GLN A 448 -22.52 3.15 10.75
C GLN A 448 -21.35 2.17 10.75
N ALA A 449 -20.55 2.14 9.67
CA ALA A 449 -19.41 1.24 9.56
C ALA A 449 -18.32 1.52 10.60
N PHE A 450 -18.08 2.79 10.92
CA PHE A 450 -17.16 3.19 11.97
C PHE A 450 -17.66 2.77 13.35
N GLU A 451 -18.92 3.09 13.66
CA GLU A 451 -19.55 2.78 14.94
C GLU A 451 -19.60 1.27 15.21
N GLU A 452 -20.00 0.47 14.21
CA GLU A 452 -20.03 -0.99 14.31
C GLU A 452 -18.65 -1.59 14.55
N LEU A 453 -17.60 -1.08 13.89
CA LEU A 453 -16.23 -1.54 14.08
C LEU A 453 -15.67 -1.10 15.45
N HIS A 454 -15.92 0.14 15.85
CA HIS A 454 -15.50 0.63 17.15
C HIS A 454 -16.15 -0.19 18.27
N ASN A 455 -17.46 -0.43 18.21
CA ASN A 455 -18.18 -1.20 19.24
C ASN A 455 -17.79 -2.69 19.26
N LEU A 456 -17.16 -3.19 18.20
CA LEU A 456 -16.58 -4.53 18.18
C LEU A 456 -15.24 -4.56 18.92
N TRP A 457 -14.46 -3.49 18.83
CA TRP A 457 -13.13 -3.37 19.41
C TRP A 457 -13.15 -2.88 20.86
N PHE A 458 -14.08 -1.99 21.18
CA PHE A 458 -14.19 -1.36 22.48
C PHE A 458 -15.62 -1.41 22.99
N ASP A 459 -15.76 -1.58 24.29
CA ASP A 459 -17.06 -1.51 24.95
C ASP A 459 -17.55 -0.04 25.09
N LYS A 460 -18.67 0.16 25.79
CA LYS A 460 -19.25 1.50 25.99
C LYS A 460 -18.37 2.43 26.85
N LYS A 461 -17.50 1.86 27.69
CA LYS A 461 -16.54 2.56 28.55
C LYS A 461 -15.23 2.88 27.81
N GLY A 462 -15.02 2.29 26.63
CA GLY A 462 -13.77 2.42 25.87
C GLY A 462 -12.71 1.39 26.26
N GLU A 463 -13.09 0.35 27.01
CA GLU A 463 -12.23 -0.77 27.35
C GLU A 463 -12.17 -1.76 26.18
N LYS A 464 -11.01 -2.39 25.96
CA LYS A 464 -10.83 -3.40 24.90
C LYS A 464 -11.78 -4.56 25.12
N THR A 465 -12.51 -4.96 24.08
CA THR A 465 -13.29 -6.20 24.11
C THR A 465 -12.38 -7.43 24.09
N GLN A 466 -12.94 -8.60 24.38
CA GLN A 466 -12.23 -9.88 24.31
C GLN A 466 -11.53 -10.09 22.96
N TYR A 467 -12.13 -9.63 21.86
CA TYR A 467 -11.53 -9.71 20.52
C TYR A 467 -10.14 -9.07 20.46
N LEU A 468 -9.99 -7.86 21.01
CA LEU A 468 -8.71 -7.16 21.00
C LEU A 468 -7.74 -7.73 22.02
N GLN A 469 -8.22 -8.09 23.21
CA GLN A 469 -7.39 -8.69 24.26
C GLN A 469 -6.73 -9.98 23.74
N THR A 470 -7.51 -10.88 23.12
CA THR A 470 -7.00 -12.12 22.53
C THR A 470 -5.98 -11.85 21.41
N LEU A 471 -6.20 -10.85 20.56
CA LEU A 471 -5.23 -10.50 19.50
C LEU A 471 -3.90 -10.03 20.08
N GLU A 472 -3.92 -9.16 21.09
CA GLU A 472 -2.73 -8.60 21.72
C GLU A 472 -1.93 -9.64 22.50
N GLU A 473 -2.60 -10.52 23.26
CA GLU A 473 -1.98 -11.66 23.93
C GLU A 473 -1.24 -12.58 22.96
N ASN A 474 -1.66 -12.61 21.69
CA ASN A 474 -1.05 -13.39 20.62
C ASN A 474 -0.13 -12.57 19.71
N GLY A 475 0.28 -11.38 20.13
CA GLY A 475 1.27 -10.54 19.44
C GLY A 475 0.76 -9.88 18.17
N VAL A 476 -0.56 -9.78 18.00
CA VAL A 476 -1.18 -9.09 16.86
C VAL A 476 -1.61 -7.70 17.29
N SER A 477 -0.91 -6.69 16.77
CA SER A 477 -1.28 -5.31 17.04
C SER A 477 -2.56 -4.91 16.31
N LEU A 478 -3.32 -4.00 16.92
CA LEU A 478 -4.48 -3.40 16.28
C LEU A 478 -4.12 -2.62 15.00
N SER A 479 -2.89 -2.08 14.92
CA SER A 479 -2.35 -1.46 13.70
C SER A 479 -2.18 -2.46 12.55
N SER A 480 -1.79 -3.70 12.84
CA SER A 480 -1.68 -4.78 11.85
C SER A 480 -3.06 -5.16 11.30
N ILE A 481 -4.04 -5.34 12.20
CA ILE A 481 -5.42 -5.62 11.80
C ILE A 481 -6.01 -4.48 10.97
N SER A 482 -5.86 -3.25 11.44
CA SER A 482 -6.33 -2.05 10.75
C SER A 482 -5.76 -1.96 9.33
N SER A 483 -4.49 -2.36 9.17
CA SER A 483 -3.83 -2.43 7.88
C SER A 483 -4.45 -3.49 6.97
N ILE A 484 -4.75 -4.69 7.47
CA ILE A 484 -5.42 -5.76 6.70
C ILE A 484 -6.83 -5.32 6.27
N LEU A 485 -7.57 -4.68 7.17
CA LEU A 485 -8.92 -4.15 6.94
C LEU A 485 -8.96 -2.92 6.03
N GLY A 486 -7.81 -2.38 5.61
CA GLY A 486 -7.76 -1.29 4.64
C GLY A 486 -8.63 -1.57 3.43
N ARG A 487 -9.51 -0.62 3.08
CA ARG A 487 -10.51 -0.70 2.01
C ARG A 487 -11.65 -1.71 2.24
N ALA A 488 -11.87 -2.18 3.47
CA ALA A 488 -13.04 -3.01 3.81
C ALA A 488 -14.37 -2.25 3.66
N GLY A 489 -14.33 -0.93 3.82
CA GLY A 489 -15.47 -0.05 3.67
C GLY A 489 -16.60 -0.41 4.62
N ALA A 490 -17.83 -0.49 4.09
CA ALA A 490 -19.01 -0.85 4.87
C ALA A 490 -19.02 -2.30 5.40
N LYS A 491 -18.04 -3.13 5.00
CA LYS A 491 -17.89 -4.52 5.46
C LYS A 491 -16.80 -4.68 6.51
N ALA A 492 -16.27 -3.60 7.08
CA ALA A 492 -15.14 -3.65 8.01
C ALA A 492 -15.39 -4.58 9.21
N LYS A 493 -16.54 -4.45 9.90
CA LYS A 493 -16.95 -5.34 10.99
C LYS A 493 -16.99 -6.81 10.55
N GLN A 494 -17.74 -7.12 9.49
CA GLN A 494 -17.85 -8.49 8.97
C GLN A 494 -16.47 -9.07 8.62
N THR A 495 -15.62 -8.28 7.98
CA THR A 495 -14.27 -8.71 7.56
C THR A 495 -13.39 -9.01 8.77
N PHE A 496 -13.48 -8.19 9.83
CA PHE A 496 -12.77 -8.44 11.08
C PHE A 496 -13.26 -9.73 11.72
N GLU A 497 -14.58 -9.92 11.88
CA GLU A 497 -15.16 -11.11 12.51
C GLU A 497 -14.78 -12.38 11.74
N GLU A 498 -14.86 -12.36 10.42
CA GLU A 498 -14.44 -13.47 9.56
C GLU A 498 -12.96 -13.82 9.72
N LEU A 499 -12.08 -12.83 9.86
CA LEU A 499 -10.65 -13.04 10.06
C LEU A 499 -10.32 -13.50 11.48
N TYR A 500 -10.99 -12.93 12.48
CA TYR A 500 -10.86 -13.33 13.87
C TYR A 500 -11.29 -14.78 14.05
N ASN A 501 -12.47 -15.16 13.54
CA ASN A 501 -13.01 -16.52 13.63
C ASN A 501 -12.18 -17.55 12.84
N LEU A 502 -11.33 -17.08 11.92
CA LEU A 502 -10.38 -17.93 11.23
C LEU A 502 -9.17 -18.28 12.11
N TRP A 503 -8.75 -17.36 12.98
CA TRP A 503 -7.56 -17.50 13.83
C TRP A 503 -7.89 -17.96 15.25
N PHE A 504 -9.07 -17.61 15.75
CA PHE A 504 -9.53 -17.87 17.11
C PHE A 504 -10.95 -18.44 17.09
N ASP A 505 -11.25 -19.33 18.04
CA ASP A 505 -12.62 -19.77 18.31
C ASP A 505 -13.40 -18.74 19.14
N GLU A 506 -14.67 -19.03 19.44
CA GLU A 506 -15.54 -18.16 20.24
C GLU A 506 -15.01 -17.89 21.66
N LYS A 507 -14.12 -18.75 22.18
CA LYS A 507 -13.50 -18.60 23.50
C LYS A 507 -12.14 -17.89 23.41
N GLY A 508 -11.71 -17.47 22.22
CA GLY A 508 -10.40 -16.85 21.99
C GLY A 508 -9.24 -17.86 21.90
N LYS A 509 -9.51 -19.16 21.79
CA LYS A 509 -8.45 -20.16 21.61
C LYS A 509 -8.03 -20.24 20.16
N LYS A 510 -6.73 -20.39 19.91
CA LYS A 510 -6.17 -20.53 18.57
C LYS A 510 -6.83 -21.69 17.82
N THR A 511 -7.29 -21.44 16.61
CA THR A 511 -7.76 -22.49 15.69
C THR A 511 -6.59 -23.31 15.16
N GLN A 512 -6.88 -24.43 14.50
CA GLN A 512 -5.88 -25.26 13.83
C GLN A 512 -5.02 -24.45 12.85
N TYR A 513 -5.60 -23.47 12.14
CA TYR A 513 -4.85 -22.60 11.22
C TYR A 513 -3.68 -21.91 11.92
N LEU A 514 -3.94 -21.26 13.06
CA LEU A 514 -2.91 -20.52 13.77
C LEU A 514 -1.92 -21.45 14.47
N GLN A 515 -2.41 -22.55 15.06
CA GLN A 515 -1.56 -23.58 15.66
C GLN A 515 -0.57 -24.19 14.66
N THR A 516 -1.02 -24.46 13.43
CA THR A 516 -0.17 -24.96 12.34
C THR A 516 0.86 -23.91 11.91
N LEU A 517 0.49 -22.63 11.78
CA LEU A 517 1.44 -21.57 11.46
C LEU A 517 2.56 -21.47 12.51
N GLU A 518 2.19 -21.47 13.79
CA GLU A 518 3.14 -21.37 14.91
C GLU A 518 4.06 -22.58 15.02
N SER A 519 3.52 -23.79 14.87
CA SER A 519 4.30 -25.04 14.85
C SER A 519 5.36 -25.04 13.74
N ASN A 520 5.12 -24.27 12.67
CA ASN A 520 6.03 -24.08 11.56
C ASN A 520 6.83 -22.76 11.64
N ARG A 521 6.85 -22.11 12.81
CA ARG A 521 7.57 -20.85 13.11
C ARG A 521 7.19 -19.68 12.20
N ILE A 522 5.96 -19.68 11.69
CA ILE A 522 5.41 -18.59 10.89
C ILE A 522 4.70 -17.62 11.81
N LYS A 523 5.25 -16.41 11.93
CA LYS A 523 4.63 -15.35 12.73
C LYS A 523 3.43 -14.77 12.01
N LEU A 524 2.37 -14.44 12.76
CA LEU A 524 1.18 -13.80 12.23
C LEU A 524 1.46 -12.40 11.66
N SER A 525 2.51 -11.73 12.14
CA SER A 525 3.02 -10.48 11.55
C SER A 525 3.41 -10.63 10.07
N ASN A 526 4.03 -11.75 9.70
CA ASN A 526 4.44 -12.02 8.32
C ASN A 526 3.20 -12.14 7.42
N ILE A 527 2.17 -12.82 7.91
CA ILE A 527 0.90 -12.97 7.20
C ILE A 527 0.17 -11.62 7.11
N SER A 528 0.22 -10.83 8.17
CA SER A 528 -0.39 -9.50 8.20
C SER A 528 0.22 -8.56 7.16
N GLY A 529 1.54 -8.62 6.94
CA GLY A 529 2.21 -7.89 5.87
C GLY A 529 1.74 -8.32 4.47
N ILE A 530 1.63 -9.64 4.23
CA ILE A 530 1.10 -10.16 2.96
C ILE A 530 -0.35 -9.71 2.72
N LEU A 531 -1.18 -9.76 3.77
CA LEU A 531 -2.61 -9.41 3.73
C LEU A 531 -2.88 -7.90 3.86
N HIS A 532 -1.85 -7.05 3.96
CA HIS A 532 -2.00 -5.61 4.09
C HIS A 532 -2.91 -5.04 2.99
N GLY A 533 -3.97 -4.31 3.36
CA GLY A 533 -4.90 -3.67 2.43
C GLY A 533 -5.75 -4.63 1.58
N THR A 534 -5.91 -5.89 2.03
CA THR A 534 -6.76 -6.88 1.33
C THR A 534 -8.25 -6.54 1.50
N GLY A 535 -8.61 -5.90 2.61
CA GLY A 535 -9.98 -5.48 2.89
C GLY A 535 -10.93 -6.69 2.91
N PRO A 536 -12.09 -6.65 2.22
CA PRO A 536 -13.12 -7.69 2.35
C PRO A 536 -12.71 -9.08 1.86
N LYS A 537 -11.54 -9.22 1.22
CA LYS A 537 -11.02 -10.51 0.73
C LYS A 537 -10.01 -11.14 1.69
N ALA A 538 -9.81 -10.58 2.88
CA ALA A 538 -8.75 -10.98 3.81
C ALA A 538 -8.83 -12.47 4.16
N LYS A 539 -10.00 -12.95 4.61
CA LYS A 539 -10.26 -14.37 4.91
C LYS A 539 -9.97 -15.27 3.71
N GLN A 540 -10.58 -14.98 2.56
CA GLN A 540 -10.38 -15.76 1.34
C GLN A 540 -8.89 -15.85 0.96
N THR A 541 -8.18 -14.72 1.02
CA THR A 541 -6.75 -14.65 0.66
C THR A 541 -5.88 -15.45 1.63
N PHE A 542 -6.18 -15.37 2.94
CA PHE A 542 -5.52 -16.20 3.95
C PHE A 542 -5.74 -17.69 3.67
N GLU A 543 -6.99 -18.13 3.50
CA GLU A 543 -7.32 -19.54 3.26
C GLU A 543 -6.66 -20.07 1.99
N GLU A 544 -6.64 -19.25 0.94
CA GLU A 544 -5.99 -19.58 -0.32
C GLU A 544 -4.47 -19.76 -0.18
N LEU A 545 -3.79 -18.88 0.56
CA LEU A 545 -2.36 -19.02 0.86
C LEU A 545 -2.10 -20.23 1.77
N TYR A 546 -2.93 -20.41 2.79
CA TYR A 546 -2.81 -21.52 3.72
C TYR A 546 -2.87 -22.85 2.97
N LYS A 547 -3.82 -23.02 2.05
CA LYS A 547 -3.94 -24.23 1.19
C LYS A 547 -2.74 -24.48 0.28
N PHE A 548 -1.93 -23.45 0.00
CA PHE A 548 -0.66 -23.64 -0.71
C PHE A 548 0.45 -24.16 0.19
N TRP A 549 0.45 -23.80 1.47
CA TRP A 549 1.50 -24.18 2.41
C TRP A 549 1.18 -25.46 3.17
N PHE A 550 -0.10 -25.66 3.49
CA PHE A 550 -0.62 -26.73 4.31
C PHE A 550 -1.84 -27.39 3.66
N ASP A 551 -2.02 -28.69 3.90
CA ASP A 551 -3.24 -29.40 3.56
C ASP A 551 -4.32 -29.23 4.65
N GLU A 552 -5.45 -29.92 4.50
CA GLU A 552 -6.58 -29.86 5.45
C GLU A 552 -6.23 -30.40 6.85
N LYS A 553 -5.20 -31.26 6.97
CA LYS A 553 -4.70 -31.76 8.25
C LYS A 553 -3.67 -30.83 8.87
N GLY A 554 -3.24 -29.79 8.15
CA GLY A 554 -2.16 -28.90 8.57
C GLY A 554 -0.77 -29.44 8.24
N GLU A 555 -0.64 -30.50 7.44
CA GLU A 555 0.64 -31.00 6.98
C GLU A 555 1.19 -30.15 5.84
N LYS A 556 2.51 -29.94 5.81
CA LYS A 556 3.16 -29.18 4.73
C LYS A 556 2.84 -29.80 3.38
N THR A 557 2.40 -29.00 2.42
CA THR A 557 2.21 -29.44 1.03
C THR A 557 3.55 -29.66 0.33
N LYS A 558 3.50 -30.18 -0.90
CA LYS A 558 4.68 -30.28 -1.77
C LYS A 558 5.40 -28.93 -1.95
N TYR A 559 4.65 -27.82 -2.02
CA TYR A 559 5.24 -26.49 -2.25
C TYR A 559 6.16 -26.08 -1.10
N LEU A 560 5.67 -26.20 0.12
CA LEU A 560 6.44 -25.82 1.30
C LEU A 560 7.61 -26.80 1.55
N ARG A 561 7.41 -28.10 1.34
CA ARG A 561 8.49 -29.10 1.42
C ARG A 561 9.62 -28.81 0.42
N THR A 562 9.27 -28.44 -0.82
CA THR A 562 10.26 -28.09 -1.86
C THR A 562 11.05 -26.84 -1.49
N LEU A 563 10.39 -25.80 -0.97
CA LEU A 563 11.03 -24.58 -0.50
C LEU A 563 12.06 -24.90 0.61
N GLU A 564 11.65 -25.65 1.63
CA GLU A 564 12.50 -26.02 2.76
C GLU A 564 13.68 -26.90 2.34
N LYS A 565 13.45 -27.90 1.47
CA LYS A 565 14.50 -28.75 0.89
C LYS A 565 15.57 -27.93 0.17
N ASN A 566 15.21 -26.78 -0.38
CA ASN A 566 16.11 -25.87 -1.07
C ASN A 566 16.60 -24.70 -0.21
N GLY A 567 16.42 -24.76 1.12
CA GLY A 567 16.89 -23.75 2.06
C GLY A 567 16.08 -22.45 2.05
N VAL A 568 14.88 -22.46 1.45
CA VAL A 568 13.98 -21.31 1.40
C VAL A 568 12.99 -21.41 2.55
N ASN A 569 13.12 -20.52 3.52
CA ASN A 569 12.14 -20.40 4.59
C ASN A 569 10.97 -19.50 4.17
N LEU A 570 9.83 -19.63 4.87
CA LEU A 570 8.66 -18.83 4.58
C LEU A 570 8.83 -17.35 4.94
N SER A 571 9.76 -16.96 5.82
CA SER A 571 10.03 -15.55 6.08
C SER A 571 10.63 -14.86 4.85
N THR A 572 11.52 -15.53 4.13
CA THR A 572 12.09 -15.08 2.84
C THR A 572 10.98 -14.82 1.82
N ILE A 573 10.04 -15.76 1.69
CA ILE A 573 8.88 -15.61 0.80
C ILE A 573 7.95 -14.51 1.29
N SER A 574 7.66 -14.45 2.59
CA SER A 574 6.73 -13.49 3.17
C SER A 574 7.23 -12.05 3.01
N SER A 575 8.55 -11.84 3.14
CA SER A 575 9.18 -10.54 2.87
C SER A 575 8.94 -10.09 1.43
N ILE A 576 9.15 -10.98 0.46
CA ILE A 576 8.91 -10.70 -0.97
C ILE A 576 7.42 -10.43 -1.24
N LEU A 577 6.54 -11.23 -0.64
CA LEU A 577 5.09 -11.13 -0.81
C LEU A 577 4.42 -10.05 0.03
N ASN A 578 5.17 -9.33 0.86
CA ASN A 578 4.64 -8.23 1.65
C ASN A 578 3.99 -7.20 0.72
N GLY A 579 2.75 -6.79 1.01
CA GLY A 579 1.97 -5.92 0.14
C GLY A 579 1.35 -6.57 -1.09
N ALA A 580 1.35 -7.91 -1.22
CA ALA A 580 0.67 -8.59 -2.33
C ALA A 580 -0.87 -8.54 -2.25
N ARG A 581 -1.42 -8.33 -1.05
CA ARG A 581 -2.86 -8.16 -0.78
C ARG A 581 -3.67 -9.33 -1.34
N ALA A 582 -4.84 -9.05 -1.92
CA ALA A 582 -5.70 -10.03 -2.59
C ALA A 582 -5.03 -10.81 -3.76
N LYS A 583 -3.83 -10.43 -4.21
CA LYS A 583 -3.06 -11.15 -5.25
C LYS A 583 -2.00 -12.09 -4.65
N ALA A 584 -1.92 -12.24 -3.33
CA ALA A 584 -0.87 -13.01 -2.67
C ALA A 584 -0.76 -14.46 -3.16
N LYS A 585 -1.88 -15.16 -3.37
CA LYS A 585 -1.90 -16.51 -3.95
C LYS A 585 -1.19 -16.55 -5.30
N GLN A 586 -1.56 -15.63 -6.19
CA GLN A 586 -0.99 -15.57 -7.54
C GLN A 586 0.49 -15.23 -7.49
N ALA A 587 0.88 -14.24 -6.67
CA ALA A 587 2.28 -13.85 -6.49
C ALA A 587 3.14 -14.97 -5.91
N PHE A 588 2.63 -15.72 -4.92
CA PHE A 588 3.30 -16.92 -4.40
C PHE A 588 3.51 -17.97 -5.50
N LYS A 589 2.45 -18.30 -6.24
CA LYS A 589 2.51 -19.29 -7.32
C LYS A 589 3.50 -18.87 -8.42
N ASP A 590 3.49 -17.59 -8.79
CA ASP A 590 4.35 -17.04 -9.83
C ASP A 590 5.84 -17.08 -9.43
N ILE A 591 6.17 -16.74 -8.18
CA ILE A 591 7.54 -16.89 -7.66
C ILE A 591 7.93 -18.36 -7.53
N TYR A 592 7.04 -19.21 -7.01
CA TYR A 592 7.32 -20.64 -6.89
C TYR A 592 7.63 -21.26 -8.25
N ASN A 593 6.78 -21.02 -9.25
CA ASN A 593 6.95 -21.56 -10.61
C ASN A 593 8.16 -20.99 -11.35
N LEU A 594 8.66 -19.84 -10.91
CA LEU A 594 9.88 -19.25 -11.45
C LEU A 594 11.13 -19.93 -10.87
N TRP A 595 11.11 -20.35 -9.61
CA TRP A 595 12.23 -21.06 -8.96
C TRP A 595 12.19 -22.57 -9.11
N PHE A 596 11.00 -23.15 -9.27
CA PHE A 596 10.78 -24.59 -9.32
C PHE A 596 9.83 -24.95 -10.45
N ASP A 597 10.10 -26.10 -11.09
CA ASP A 597 9.18 -26.69 -12.06
C ASP A 597 7.97 -27.36 -11.37
N ASN A 598 7.11 -28.01 -12.16
CA ASN A 598 5.91 -28.68 -11.65
C ASN A 598 6.20 -29.88 -10.73
N GLU A 599 7.38 -30.49 -10.88
CA GLU A 599 7.90 -31.61 -10.07
C GLU A 599 8.60 -31.13 -8.79
N GLY A 600 8.94 -29.84 -8.73
CA GLY A 600 9.66 -29.23 -7.62
C GLY A 600 11.18 -29.20 -7.80
N ASN A 601 11.68 -29.46 -9.01
CA ASN A 601 13.10 -29.34 -9.31
C ASN A 601 13.47 -27.85 -9.52
N PRO A 602 14.66 -27.40 -9.06
CA PRO A 602 15.15 -26.06 -9.34
C PRO A 602 15.19 -25.76 -10.84
N THR A 603 14.59 -24.66 -11.27
CA THR A 603 14.69 -24.17 -12.65
C THR A 603 16.11 -23.67 -12.96
N GLN A 604 16.41 -23.45 -14.24
CA GLN A 604 17.69 -22.85 -14.67
C GLN A 604 18.00 -21.56 -13.90
N CYS A 605 16.99 -20.73 -13.65
CA CYS A 605 17.14 -19.51 -12.88
C CYS A 605 17.74 -19.76 -11.48
N LEU A 606 17.13 -20.68 -10.70
CA LEU A 606 17.61 -20.99 -9.36
C LEU A 606 18.97 -21.71 -9.39
N GLN A 607 19.22 -22.53 -10.42
CA GLN A 607 20.51 -23.17 -10.63
C GLN A 607 21.63 -22.14 -10.90
N THR A 608 21.36 -21.13 -11.73
CA THR A 608 22.28 -20.01 -12.01
C THR A 608 22.60 -19.23 -10.74
N LEU A 609 21.59 -18.89 -9.93
CA LEU A 609 21.82 -18.22 -8.64
C LEU A 609 22.72 -19.05 -7.72
N LYS A 610 22.51 -20.37 -7.65
CA LYS A 610 23.36 -21.28 -6.87
C LYS A 610 24.79 -21.35 -7.43
N LYS A 611 24.95 -21.46 -8.76
CA LYS A 611 26.26 -21.50 -9.45
C LYS A 611 27.10 -20.26 -9.12
N HIS A 612 26.47 -19.10 -9.05
CA HIS A 612 27.14 -17.82 -8.78
C HIS A 612 27.01 -17.35 -7.32
N GLU A 613 26.69 -18.26 -6.39
CA GLU A 613 26.62 -18.03 -4.94
C GLU A 613 25.68 -16.88 -4.51
N VAL A 614 24.67 -16.55 -5.33
CA VAL A 614 23.66 -15.54 -4.99
C VAL A 614 22.59 -16.19 -4.13
N SER A 615 22.61 -15.88 -2.82
CA SER A 615 21.63 -16.46 -1.90
C SER A 615 20.22 -15.89 -2.10
N LEU A 616 19.20 -16.73 -1.92
CA LEU A 616 17.80 -16.27 -1.95
C LEU A 616 17.46 -15.30 -0.81
N PHE A 617 18.25 -15.29 0.27
CA PHE A 617 18.18 -14.24 1.28
C PHE A 617 18.54 -12.86 0.70
N THR A 618 19.61 -12.79 -0.11
CA THR A 618 20.01 -11.56 -0.83
C THR A 618 18.88 -11.09 -1.75
N ILE A 619 18.30 -12.03 -2.51
CA ILE A 619 17.14 -11.75 -3.38
C ILE A 619 15.95 -11.21 -2.58
N SER A 620 15.62 -11.84 -1.45
CA SER A 620 14.50 -11.42 -0.59
C SER A 620 14.73 -10.08 0.07
N SER A 621 15.99 -9.76 0.42
CA SER A 621 16.34 -8.42 0.92
C SER A 621 16.11 -7.34 -0.15
N ILE A 622 16.44 -7.63 -1.41
CA ILE A 622 16.27 -6.69 -2.53
C ILE A 622 14.79 -6.56 -2.92
N LEU A 623 14.10 -7.69 -3.03
CA LEU A 623 12.69 -7.79 -3.44
C LEU A 623 11.69 -7.67 -2.30
N GLY A 624 12.13 -7.37 -1.08
CA GLY A 624 11.26 -7.17 0.07
C GLY A 624 10.20 -6.11 -0.25
N GLY A 625 8.92 -6.45 -0.08
CA GLY A 625 7.80 -5.56 -0.41
C GLY A 625 7.43 -5.49 -1.90
N ALA A 626 7.98 -6.33 -2.77
CA ALA A 626 7.58 -6.37 -4.19
C ALA A 626 6.11 -6.82 -4.37
N GLY A 627 5.59 -7.61 -3.42
CA GLY A 627 4.19 -7.99 -3.32
C GLY A 627 3.68 -8.65 -4.60
N ALA A 628 2.65 -8.07 -5.21
CA ALA A 628 2.05 -8.61 -6.42
C ALA A 628 2.93 -8.53 -7.67
N LYS A 629 3.99 -7.69 -7.66
CA LYS A 629 4.95 -7.51 -8.77
C LYS A 629 6.23 -8.34 -8.57
N ALA A 630 6.27 -9.21 -7.56
CA ALA A 630 7.47 -9.98 -7.19
C ALA A 630 8.11 -10.75 -8.35
N LYS A 631 7.31 -11.49 -9.14
CA LYS A 631 7.82 -12.24 -10.30
C LYS A 631 8.47 -11.31 -11.33
N GLN A 632 7.77 -10.25 -11.72
CA GLN A 632 8.27 -9.28 -12.69
C GLN A 632 9.58 -8.64 -12.20
N ALA A 633 9.60 -8.16 -10.96
CA ALA A 633 10.78 -7.53 -10.38
C ALA A 633 11.98 -8.48 -10.29
N PHE A 634 11.72 -9.75 -9.96
CA PHE A 634 12.73 -10.80 -9.99
C PHE A 634 13.29 -11.00 -11.40
N GLU A 635 12.42 -11.22 -12.41
CA GLU A 635 12.85 -11.49 -13.80
C GLU A 635 13.66 -10.32 -14.36
N GLU A 636 13.22 -9.10 -14.08
CA GLU A 636 13.89 -7.87 -14.47
C GLU A 636 15.29 -7.72 -13.87
N LEU A 637 15.47 -8.07 -12.60
CA LEU A 637 16.80 -8.10 -11.95
C LEU A 637 17.65 -9.26 -12.45
N TYR A 638 17.06 -10.45 -12.59
CA TYR A 638 17.78 -11.63 -13.06
C TYR A 638 18.36 -11.37 -14.45
N ASN A 639 17.58 -10.81 -15.37
CA ASN A 639 18.03 -10.47 -16.73
C ASN A 639 19.02 -9.30 -16.77
N LEU A 640 19.10 -8.50 -15.70
CA LEU A 640 20.12 -7.47 -15.57
C LEU A 640 21.46 -8.07 -15.12
N TRP A 641 21.42 -9.12 -14.30
CA TRP A 641 22.59 -9.77 -13.72
C TRP A 641 23.15 -10.92 -14.55
N PHE A 642 22.27 -11.63 -15.25
CA PHE A 642 22.61 -12.80 -16.05
C PHE A 642 22.03 -12.67 -17.45
N ASP A 643 22.76 -13.17 -18.45
CA ASP A 643 22.25 -13.33 -19.80
C ASP A 643 21.35 -14.58 -19.94
N LYS A 644 20.96 -14.92 -21.18
CA LYS A 644 20.05 -16.05 -21.45
C LYS A 644 20.71 -17.39 -21.17
N GLU A 645 22.03 -17.46 -21.27
CA GLU A 645 22.88 -18.61 -21.03
C GLU A 645 23.15 -18.80 -19.51
N GLY A 646 22.89 -17.76 -18.70
CA GLY A 646 23.12 -17.78 -17.26
C GLY A 646 24.53 -17.32 -16.87
N GLU A 647 25.24 -16.66 -17.79
CA GLU A 647 26.53 -16.05 -17.53
C GLU A 647 26.36 -14.62 -17.00
N LYS A 648 27.29 -14.18 -16.16
CA LYS A 648 27.25 -12.86 -15.53
C LYS A 648 27.33 -11.79 -16.61
N THR A 649 26.41 -10.82 -16.58
CA THR A 649 26.48 -9.65 -17.46
C THR A 649 27.62 -8.71 -17.03
N LYS A 650 27.90 -7.69 -17.86
CA LYS A 650 28.88 -6.64 -17.54
C LYS A 650 28.65 -5.99 -16.17
N TYR A 651 27.39 -5.90 -15.73
CA TYR A 651 27.03 -5.28 -14.46
C TYR A 651 27.61 -6.05 -13.27
N LEU A 652 27.35 -7.36 -13.18
CA LEU A 652 27.89 -8.19 -12.11
C LEU A 652 29.40 -8.34 -12.20
N GLN A 653 29.93 -8.54 -13.41
CA GLN A 653 31.39 -8.64 -13.61
C GLN A 653 32.12 -7.39 -13.12
N THR A 654 31.58 -6.21 -13.40
CA THR A 654 32.16 -4.93 -12.94
C THR A 654 32.10 -4.81 -11.42
N LEU A 655 30.97 -5.16 -10.80
CA LEU A 655 30.84 -5.13 -9.33
C LEU A 655 31.88 -6.05 -8.68
N GLU A 656 31.99 -7.29 -9.15
CA GLU A 656 32.92 -8.27 -8.59
C GLU A 656 34.39 -7.88 -8.80
N LYS A 657 34.75 -7.38 -9.98
CA LYS A 657 36.09 -6.85 -10.26
C LYS A 657 36.48 -5.73 -9.29
N ASN A 658 35.49 -4.96 -8.81
CA ASN A 658 35.68 -3.87 -7.86
C ASN A 658 35.40 -4.29 -6.41
N GLY A 659 35.33 -5.59 -6.10
CA GLY A 659 35.16 -6.11 -4.73
C GLY A 659 33.76 -5.89 -4.15
N VAL A 660 32.76 -5.60 -4.99
CA VAL A 660 31.37 -5.40 -4.61
C VAL A 660 30.59 -6.66 -4.90
N ASN A 661 30.04 -7.29 -3.87
CA ASN A 661 29.10 -8.40 -4.05
C ASN A 661 27.66 -7.91 -3.84
N LEU A 662 26.69 -8.69 -4.33
CA LEU A 662 25.27 -8.34 -4.20
C LEU A 662 24.81 -8.30 -2.75
N SER A 663 25.34 -9.14 -1.86
CA SER A 663 24.96 -9.13 -0.45
C SER A 663 25.32 -7.82 0.24
N ASN A 664 26.47 -7.22 -0.10
CA ASN A 664 26.91 -5.93 0.40
C ASN A 664 25.96 -4.80 0.02
N ILE A 665 25.30 -4.85 -1.14
CA ILE A 665 24.43 -3.76 -1.62
C ILE A 665 22.94 -4.08 -1.51
N SER A 666 22.59 -5.33 -1.16
CA SER A 666 21.20 -5.81 -1.08
C SER A 666 20.31 -5.00 -0.14
N GLY A 667 20.88 -4.50 0.96
CA GLY A 667 20.18 -3.62 1.88
C GLY A 667 19.88 -2.25 1.29
N ILE A 668 20.77 -1.70 0.44
CA ILE A 668 20.54 -0.43 -0.26
C ILE A 668 19.39 -0.60 -1.25
N LEU A 669 19.40 -1.73 -1.95
CA LEU A 669 18.50 -2.05 -3.06
C LEU A 669 17.14 -2.63 -2.63
N SER A 670 16.79 -2.60 -1.35
CA SER A 670 15.48 -3.03 -0.81
C SER A 670 14.32 -2.16 -1.31
N GLY A 671 14.09 -2.17 -2.63
CA GLY A 671 13.10 -1.36 -3.36
C GLY A 671 11.91 -2.17 -3.84
N GLY A 672 11.85 -3.47 -3.53
CA GLY A 672 10.73 -4.32 -3.90
C GLY A 672 10.52 -4.35 -5.40
N ALA A 673 9.40 -3.78 -5.86
CA ALA A 673 9.05 -3.75 -7.29
C ALA A 673 9.98 -2.86 -8.14
N GLU A 674 10.68 -1.90 -7.53
CA GLU A 674 11.54 -0.92 -8.23
C GLU A 674 13.03 -1.27 -8.13
N ALA A 675 13.34 -2.49 -7.69
CA ALA A 675 14.71 -2.90 -7.42
C ALA A 675 15.63 -2.88 -8.66
N LYS A 676 15.11 -3.18 -9.86
CA LYS A 676 15.88 -3.05 -11.11
C LYS A 676 16.29 -1.60 -11.37
N GLN A 677 15.34 -0.66 -11.23
CA GLN A 677 15.61 0.76 -11.44
C GLN A 677 16.63 1.26 -10.42
N ALA A 678 16.43 0.93 -9.14
CA ALA A 678 17.36 1.28 -8.07
C ALA A 678 18.77 0.73 -8.31
N PHE A 679 18.89 -0.53 -8.78
CA PHE A 679 20.18 -1.11 -9.13
C PHE A 679 20.83 -0.37 -10.29
N GLY A 680 20.11 -0.16 -11.39
CA GLY A 680 20.64 0.49 -12.60
C GLY A 680 21.10 1.92 -12.32
N ASP A 681 20.28 2.69 -11.59
CA ASP A 681 20.60 4.06 -11.20
C ASP A 681 21.83 4.15 -10.30
N LEU A 682 21.96 3.24 -9.33
CA LEU A 682 23.11 3.20 -8.43
C LEU A 682 24.38 2.71 -9.14
N TYR A 683 24.25 1.72 -10.03
CA TYR A 683 25.35 1.23 -10.85
C TYR A 683 25.90 2.35 -11.74
N ASN A 684 25.04 3.06 -12.47
CA ASN A 684 25.45 4.16 -13.35
C ASN A 684 26.02 5.37 -12.60
N LEU A 685 25.74 5.46 -11.29
CA LEU A 685 26.34 6.48 -10.44
C LEU A 685 27.76 6.09 -10.00
N TRP A 686 28.01 4.81 -9.75
CA TRP A 686 29.30 4.28 -9.30
C TRP A 686 30.26 3.95 -10.43
N PHE A 687 29.74 3.58 -11.60
CA PHE A 687 30.49 3.15 -12.76
C PHE A 687 30.02 3.87 -14.01
N ASP A 688 30.95 4.22 -14.88
CA ASP A 688 30.65 4.77 -16.19
C ASP A 688 30.24 3.68 -17.20
N GLU A 689 30.00 4.07 -18.46
CA GLU A 689 29.58 3.12 -19.51
C GLU A 689 30.59 2.01 -19.80
N LYS A 690 31.88 2.26 -19.50
CA LYS A 690 33.00 1.32 -19.66
C LYS A 690 33.19 0.44 -18.42
N GLY A 691 32.48 0.71 -17.33
CA GLY A 691 32.63 0.02 -16.05
C GLY A 691 33.79 0.56 -15.20
N GLU A 692 34.32 1.74 -15.52
CA GLU A 692 35.33 2.42 -14.72
C GLU A 692 34.67 3.17 -13.57
N LYS A 693 35.34 3.22 -12.40
CA LYS A 693 34.81 3.91 -11.22
C LYS A 693 34.62 5.39 -11.53
N THR A 694 33.44 5.92 -11.26
CA THR A 694 33.20 7.37 -11.35
C THR A 694 33.93 8.11 -10.23
N LYS A 695 34.01 9.44 -10.35
CA LYS A 695 34.55 10.32 -9.31
C LYS A 695 33.92 10.08 -7.93
N TYR A 696 32.63 9.74 -7.88
CA TYR A 696 31.94 9.44 -6.63
C TYR A 696 32.60 8.29 -5.88
N LEU A 697 32.82 7.16 -6.55
CA LEU A 697 33.37 5.97 -5.92
C LEU A 697 34.88 6.14 -5.63
N GLN A 698 35.62 6.79 -6.54
CA GLN A 698 37.03 7.11 -6.32
C GLN A 698 37.23 7.96 -5.06
N THR A 699 36.47 9.06 -4.92
CA THR A 699 36.56 9.96 -3.76
C THR A 699 36.26 9.22 -2.45
N LEU A 700 35.25 8.34 -2.45
CA LEU A 700 34.91 7.53 -1.28
C LEU A 700 36.07 6.62 -0.87
N GLU A 701 36.69 5.94 -1.82
CA GLU A 701 37.82 5.04 -1.57
C GLU A 701 39.06 5.78 -1.09
N GLU A 702 39.38 6.91 -1.71
CA GLU A 702 40.50 7.79 -1.30
C GLU A 702 40.32 8.30 0.14
N ASN A 703 39.07 8.49 0.58
CA ASN A 703 38.73 8.87 1.95
C ASN A 703 38.47 7.65 2.87
N GLY A 704 38.79 6.44 2.42
CA GLY A 704 38.69 5.21 3.24
C GLY A 704 37.25 4.75 3.53
N VAL A 705 36.26 5.23 2.77
CA VAL A 705 34.84 4.85 2.92
C VAL A 705 34.57 3.56 2.16
N LYS A 706 34.30 2.48 2.90
CA LYS A 706 33.93 1.19 2.31
C LYS A 706 32.47 1.19 1.88
N LEU A 707 32.14 0.46 0.82
CA LEU A 707 30.74 0.30 0.38
C LEU A 707 29.86 -0.40 1.43
N THR A 708 30.43 -1.25 2.30
CA THR A 708 29.70 -1.86 3.42
C THR A 708 29.27 -0.83 4.48
N THR A 709 30.08 0.22 4.68
CA THR A 709 29.76 1.39 5.52
C THR A 709 28.58 2.15 4.93
N LEU A 710 28.61 2.41 3.62
CA LEU A 710 27.51 3.05 2.90
C LEU A 710 26.23 2.20 2.94
N SER A 711 26.34 0.90 2.74
CA SER A 711 25.19 -0.01 2.79
C SER A 711 24.51 -0.04 4.14
N SER A 712 25.28 0.08 5.23
CA SER A 712 24.71 0.18 6.57
C SER A 712 23.88 1.45 6.76
N ILE A 713 24.33 2.59 6.22
CA ILE A 713 23.62 3.86 6.31
C ILE A 713 22.41 3.89 5.37
N LEU A 714 22.62 3.50 4.11
CA LEU A 714 21.64 3.53 3.03
C LEU A 714 20.71 2.31 3.03
N HIS A 715 20.76 1.46 4.06
CA HIS A 715 19.88 0.31 4.20
C HIS A 715 18.41 0.75 4.11
N ARG A 716 17.61 0.05 3.29
CA ARG A 716 16.21 0.37 2.94
C ARG A 716 16.00 1.68 2.18
N ALA A 717 17.02 2.21 1.50
CA ALA A 717 16.83 3.34 0.57
C ALA A 717 15.96 2.95 -0.64
N GLY A 718 16.12 1.71 -1.14
CA GLY A 718 15.28 1.11 -2.18
C GLY A 718 15.22 1.96 -3.44
N ALA A 719 14.01 2.31 -3.88
CA ALA A 719 13.78 3.19 -5.03
C ALA A 719 14.51 4.54 -4.96
N LYS A 720 14.81 5.03 -3.75
CA LYS A 720 15.52 6.31 -3.54
C LYS A 720 17.03 6.13 -3.36
N ALA A 721 17.58 4.95 -3.64
CA ALA A 721 19.00 4.65 -3.43
C ALA A 721 19.93 5.69 -4.05
N ARG A 722 19.73 6.03 -5.34
CA ARG A 722 20.54 7.04 -6.04
C ARG A 722 20.42 8.42 -5.41
N GLN A 723 19.21 8.94 -5.25
CA GLN A 723 18.99 10.26 -4.65
C GLN A 723 19.63 10.34 -3.25
N THR A 724 19.39 9.33 -2.42
CA THR A 724 19.90 9.29 -1.05
C THR A 724 21.43 9.22 -1.02
N PHE A 725 22.03 8.44 -1.91
CA PHE A 725 23.48 8.39 -2.07
C PHE A 725 24.04 9.76 -2.48
N GLU A 726 23.46 10.41 -3.49
CA GLU A 726 23.93 11.71 -3.97
C GLU A 726 23.82 12.79 -2.89
N GLU A 727 22.72 12.81 -2.13
CA GLU A 727 22.52 13.73 -1.00
C GLU A 727 23.52 13.47 0.14
N LEU A 728 23.81 12.20 0.43
CA LEU A 728 24.82 11.82 1.42
C LEU A 728 26.23 12.19 0.95
N TYR A 729 26.55 11.93 -0.31
CA TYR A 729 27.82 12.28 -0.92
C TYR A 729 28.05 13.79 -0.86
N LYS A 730 27.08 14.60 -1.30
CA LYS A 730 27.15 16.08 -1.23
C LYS A 730 27.24 16.61 0.19
N PHE A 731 26.72 15.85 1.17
CA PHE A 731 26.88 16.20 2.57
C PHE A 731 28.31 15.98 3.06
N TRP A 732 28.99 14.93 2.58
CA TRP A 732 30.36 14.60 2.99
C TRP A 732 31.45 15.27 2.16
N PHE A 733 31.22 15.44 0.85
CA PHE A 733 32.21 15.90 -0.11
C PHE A 733 31.63 17.02 -0.98
N ASP A 734 32.48 17.98 -1.34
CA ASP A 734 32.15 19.00 -2.33
C ASP A 734 32.27 18.46 -3.77
N ASN A 735 32.06 19.34 -4.76
CA ASN A 735 32.16 18.96 -6.18
C ASN A 735 33.59 18.57 -6.61
N GLU A 736 34.60 19.01 -5.85
CA GLU A 736 36.00 18.70 -6.09
C GLU A 736 36.40 17.35 -5.46
N GLY A 737 35.63 16.87 -4.48
CA GLY A 737 35.89 15.65 -3.72
C GLY A 737 36.53 15.92 -2.36
N ASN A 738 36.68 17.19 -1.97
CA ASN A 738 37.19 17.54 -0.66
C ASN A 738 36.11 17.40 0.40
N GLN A 739 36.51 17.06 1.62
CA GLN A 739 35.58 16.99 2.75
C GLN A 739 34.91 18.36 2.97
N THR A 740 33.58 18.34 3.08
CA THR A 740 32.78 19.51 3.45
C THR A 740 33.06 19.90 4.91
N LYS A 741 32.62 21.11 5.30
CA LYS A 741 32.64 21.54 6.70
C LYS A 741 31.99 20.49 7.62
N TYR A 742 30.82 19.98 7.23
CA TYR A 742 30.09 19.00 8.03
C TYR A 742 30.92 17.75 8.37
N LEU A 743 31.60 17.15 7.39
CA LEU A 743 32.42 15.97 7.64
C LEU A 743 33.70 16.34 8.39
N LYS A 744 34.32 17.48 8.06
CA LYS A 744 35.52 17.98 8.76
C LYS A 744 35.28 18.15 10.26
N ASP A 745 34.16 18.76 10.64
CA ASP A 745 33.82 18.99 12.05
C ASP A 745 33.76 17.65 12.81
N PHE A 746 33.09 16.64 12.25
CA PHE A 746 33.07 15.29 12.81
C PHE A 746 34.47 14.66 12.90
N THR A 747 35.27 14.74 11.85
CA THR A 747 36.61 14.13 11.85
C THR A 747 37.58 14.84 12.78
N ASN A 748 37.47 16.16 12.94
CA ASN A 748 38.33 16.98 13.80
C ASN A 748 38.21 16.59 15.27
N VAL A 749 37.00 16.23 15.72
CA VAL A 749 36.77 15.73 17.07
C VAL A 749 36.99 14.22 17.21
N GLY A 750 37.39 13.53 16.13
CA GLY A 750 37.78 12.12 16.16
C GLY A 750 36.70 11.11 15.76
N PHE A 751 35.56 11.54 15.18
CA PHE A 751 34.66 10.58 14.53
C PHE A 751 35.32 10.02 13.26
N LYS A 752 35.33 8.70 13.15
CA LYS A 752 35.58 8.03 11.87
C LYS A 752 34.27 7.89 11.11
N ILE A 753 34.32 7.89 9.78
CA ILE A 753 33.12 7.64 8.96
C ILE A 753 32.50 6.26 9.29
N SER A 754 33.33 5.27 9.62
CA SER A 754 32.86 3.96 10.11
C SER A 754 32.09 4.07 11.43
N SER A 755 32.54 4.91 12.36
CA SER A 755 31.86 5.20 13.63
C SER A 755 30.51 5.90 13.39
N LEU A 756 30.47 6.89 12.49
CA LEU A 756 29.22 7.53 12.07
C LEU A 756 28.25 6.52 11.45
N SER A 757 28.74 5.62 10.60
CA SER A 757 27.90 4.57 10.00
C SER A 757 27.30 3.61 11.02
N GLY A 758 28.02 3.36 12.13
CA GLY A 758 27.51 2.56 13.25
C GLY A 758 26.34 3.26 13.93
N CYS A 759 26.48 4.56 14.20
CA CYS A 759 25.41 5.38 14.78
C CYS A 759 24.18 5.46 13.87
N LEU A 760 24.42 5.55 12.57
CA LEU A 760 23.45 5.86 11.52
C LEU A 760 22.96 4.63 10.76
N ARG A 761 23.23 3.42 11.27
CA ARG A 761 22.80 2.18 10.64
C ARG A 761 21.27 2.16 10.49
N GLY A 762 20.78 1.77 9.31
CA GLY A 762 19.35 1.55 9.07
C GLY A 762 18.52 2.79 8.72
N ILE A 763 19.14 3.96 8.56
CA ILE A 763 18.39 5.21 8.30
C ILE A 763 17.78 5.24 6.89
N GLY A 764 18.47 4.67 5.91
CA GLY A 764 18.01 4.60 4.52
C GLY A 764 17.83 5.99 3.93
N ALA A 765 16.64 6.22 3.35
CA ALA A 765 16.31 7.44 2.62
C ALA A 765 16.38 8.75 3.42
N ASN A 766 16.54 8.72 4.75
CA ASN A 766 16.68 9.92 5.59
C ASN A 766 18.11 10.22 6.02
N ALA A 767 19.11 9.52 5.46
CA ALA A 767 20.49 9.60 5.95
C ALA A 767 21.00 11.04 6.06
N CYS A 768 20.80 11.84 5.01
CA CYS A 768 21.25 13.22 4.94
C CYS A 768 20.50 14.14 5.94
N SER A 769 19.17 14.00 6.07
CA SER A 769 18.41 14.85 7.00
C SER A 769 18.77 14.57 8.46
N VAL A 770 18.88 13.30 8.84
CA VAL A 770 19.29 12.91 10.21
C VAL A 770 20.73 13.34 10.49
N LEU A 771 21.64 13.22 9.52
CA LEU A 771 23.02 13.70 9.67
C LEU A 771 23.11 15.21 9.90
N LYS A 772 22.30 16.00 9.18
CA LYS A 772 22.23 17.46 9.38
C LYS A 772 21.73 17.80 10.78
N GLU A 773 20.69 17.12 11.26
CA GLU A 773 20.19 17.31 12.62
C GLU A 773 21.21 16.87 13.66
N PHE A 774 21.91 15.76 13.42
CA PHE A 774 22.93 15.25 14.32
C PHE A 774 24.13 16.19 14.39
N HIS A 775 24.57 16.73 13.24
CA HIS A 775 25.61 17.76 13.19
C HIS A 775 25.21 18.98 14.01
N LYS A 776 24.00 19.52 13.85
CA LYS A 776 23.50 20.65 14.66
C LYS A 776 23.42 20.38 16.16
N VAL A 777 23.27 19.12 16.57
CA VAL A 777 23.28 18.73 17.98
C VAL A 777 24.71 18.61 18.51
N CYS A 778 25.65 18.21 17.67
CA CYS A 778 27.06 18.03 18.04
C CYS A 778 27.88 19.31 17.92
N PHE A 779 27.55 20.20 16.98
CA PHE A 779 28.33 21.39 16.62
C PHE A 779 27.47 22.64 16.50
N ASP A 780 28.07 23.80 16.79
CA ASP A 780 27.48 25.11 16.53
C ASP A 780 27.62 25.52 15.04
N GLU A 781 27.22 26.74 14.69
CA GLU A 781 27.30 27.25 13.32
C GLU A 781 28.74 27.43 12.83
N ASP A 782 29.69 27.63 13.75
CA ASP A 782 31.11 27.79 13.49
C ASP A 782 31.85 26.45 13.35
N GLY A 783 31.23 25.35 13.79
CA GLY A 783 31.78 24.00 13.77
C GLY A 783 32.47 23.61 15.08
N ASN A 784 32.33 24.42 16.13
CA ASN A 784 32.85 24.08 17.45
C ASN A 784 31.93 23.03 18.10
N PRO A 785 32.50 22.09 18.88
CA PRO A 785 31.70 21.16 19.66
C PRO A 785 30.72 21.90 20.56
N THR A 786 29.45 21.53 20.53
CA THR A 786 28.49 22.00 21.54
C THR A 786 28.77 21.30 22.87
N LYS A 787 28.15 21.81 23.94
CA LYS A 787 28.19 21.20 25.28
C LYS A 787 27.88 19.68 25.29
N TYR A 788 27.02 19.20 24.39
CA TYR A 788 26.69 17.76 24.31
C TYR A 788 27.88 16.88 23.94
N LEU A 789 28.87 17.42 23.23
CA LEU A 789 30.06 16.70 22.81
C LEU A 789 31.29 17.13 23.62
N GLU A 790 31.41 18.42 23.88
CA GLU A 790 32.50 19.04 24.62
C GLU A 790 32.68 18.42 26.01
N ASP A 791 31.59 18.27 26.78
CA ASP A 791 31.64 17.70 28.13
C ASP A 791 32.19 16.26 28.11
N PHE A 792 31.81 15.44 27.11
CA PHE A 792 32.36 14.10 26.96
C PHE A 792 33.85 14.13 26.64
N THR A 793 34.27 14.98 25.70
CA THR A 793 35.69 15.08 25.35
C THR A 793 36.54 15.60 26.51
N ASN A 794 36.01 16.53 27.30
CA ASN A 794 36.70 17.13 28.45
C ASN A 794 36.94 16.12 29.58
N VAL A 795 36.02 15.17 29.80
CA VAL A 795 36.21 14.08 30.76
C VAL A 795 37.01 12.90 30.19
N GLY A 796 37.68 13.07 29.05
CA GLY A 796 38.51 12.04 28.42
C GLY A 796 37.73 10.94 27.69
N PHE A 797 36.43 11.14 27.46
CA PHE A 797 35.58 10.15 26.81
C PHE A 797 35.92 10.04 25.31
N LYS A 798 36.38 8.86 24.89
CA LYS A 798 36.74 8.63 23.49
C LYS A 798 35.49 8.65 22.60
N ILE A 799 35.52 9.41 21.51
CA ILE A 799 34.43 9.48 20.53
C ILE A 799 34.08 8.10 19.93
N SER A 800 35.05 7.19 19.83
CA SER A 800 34.80 5.80 19.42
C SER A 800 33.81 5.08 20.36
N ASN A 801 33.88 5.36 21.66
CA ASN A 801 33.02 4.74 22.67
C ASN A 801 31.64 5.38 22.63
N LEU A 802 31.56 6.70 22.43
CA LEU A 802 30.28 7.40 22.23
C LEU A 802 29.56 6.84 21.01
N SER A 803 30.30 6.66 19.91
CA SER A 803 29.75 6.07 18.70
C SER A 803 29.28 4.63 18.88
N ALA A 804 29.95 3.85 19.72
CA ALA A 804 29.53 2.48 20.05
C ALA A 804 28.24 2.47 20.88
N ILE A 805 28.09 3.40 21.83
CA ILE A 805 26.87 3.58 22.63
C ILE A 805 25.70 4.01 21.75
N LEU A 806 25.94 4.95 20.83
CA LEU A 806 24.96 5.40 19.85
C LEU A 806 24.75 4.39 18.70
N GLY A 807 25.50 3.29 18.68
CA GLY A 807 25.47 2.28 17.64
C GLY A 807 24.06 1.71 17.44
N GLY A 808 23.54 1.84 16.22
CA GLY A 808 22.20 1.39 15.85
C GLY A 808 21.06 2.33 16.26
N ALA A 809 21.36 3.53 16.79
CA ALA A 809 20.32 4.51 17.12
C ALA A 809 19.58 5.02 15.86
N GLY A 810 20.25 5.00 14.70
CA GLY A 810 19.65 5.31 13.40
C GLY A 810 19.01 6.69 13.40
N ALA A 811 17.71 6.75 13.09
CA ALA A 811 16.95 8.00 13.05
C ALA A 811 16.84 8.70 14.41
N ASN A 812 17.08 7.97 15.51
CA ASN A 812 16.94 8.49 16.87
C ASN A 812 18.27 8.97 17.48
N VAL A 813 19.38 8.95 16.73
CA VAL A 813 20.73 9.26 17.22
C VAL A 813 20.80 10.57 18.02
N CYS A 814 20.13 11.63 17.55
CA CYS A 814 20.07 12.92 18.25
C CYS A 814 19.39 12.81 19.62
N SER A 815 18.24 12.12 19.67
CA SER A 815 17.50 11.92 20.91
C SER A 815 18.25 11.01 21.88
N ALA A 816 18.94 9.99 21.36
CA ALA A 816 19.76 9.07 22.13
C ALA A 816 20.94 9.80 22.77
N LEU A 817 21.68 10.62 22.01
CA LEU A 817 22.77 11.44 22.53
C LEU A 817 22.28 12.39 23.64
N LYS A 818 21.18 13.11 23.40
CA LYS A 818 20.61 14.03 24.41
C LYS A 818 20.17 13.32 25.69
N LYS A 819 19.55 12.14 25.56
CA LYS A 819 19.16 11.32 26.71
C LYS A 819 20.38 10.79 27.47
N PHE A 820 21.37 10.29 26.74
CA PHE A 820 22.62 9.80 27.33
C PHE A 820 23.37 10.91 28.07
N TYR A 821 23.48 12.09 27.46
CA TYR A 821 24.04 13.28 28.10
C TYR A 821 23.29 13.65 29.38
N LYS A 822 21.94 13.70 29.35
CA LYS A 822 21.13 14.00 30.54
C LYS A 822 21.27 12.95 31.64
N ALA A 823 21.45 11.68 31.28
CA ALA A 823 21.67 10.60 32.24
C ALA A 823 23.05 10.71 32.88
N GLY A 824 24.11 10.92 32.09
CA GLY A 824 25.48 11.08 32.58
C GLY A 824 25.70 12.37 33.37
N ALA A 825 25.08 13.48 32.96
CA ALA A 825 25.14 14.75 33.69
C ALA A 825 24.37 14.73 35.02
N ARG A 826 23.57 13.69 35.29
CA ARG A 826 22.76 13.56 36.51
C ARG A 826 23.32 12.60 37.54
N THR A 827 24.34 11.82 37.22
CA THR A 827 24.77 10.77 38.13
C THR A 827 26.13 11.08 38.74
N GLU A 828 26.09 11.36 40.04
CA GLU A 828 27.20 11.10 40.97
C GLU A 828 27.85 9.73 40.70
N TYR A 829 27.11 8.77 40.14
CA TYR A 829 27.59 7.47 39.69
C TYR A 829 28.65 7.50 38.58
N LEU A 830 28.53 8.35 37.55
CA LEU A 830 29.55 8.41 36.51
C LEU A 830 30.84 9.01 37.08
N ASN A 831 30.68 10.03 37.95
CA ASN A 831 31.77 10.61 38.71
C ASN A 831 32.35 9.61 39.73
N SER A 832 31.53 8.77 40.38
CA SER A 832 31.99 7.77 41.34
C SER A 832 32.70 6.62 40.66
N LEU A 833 32.28 6.20 39.47
CA LEU A 833 33.00 5.22 38.66
C LEU A 833 34.34 5.79 38.17
N ILE A 834 34.34 7.07 37.77
CA ILE A 834 35.57 7.76 37.40
C ILE A 834 36.50 7.82 38.61
N GLU A 835 36.03 8.25 39.79
CA GLU A 835 36.81 8.25 41.04
C GLU A 835 37.29 6.85 41.45
N GLU A 836 36.42 5.84 41.43
CA GLU A 836 36.71 4.45 41.79
C GLU A 836 37.83 3.85 40.93
N TYR A 837 37.86 4.22 39.65
CA TYR A 837 38.86 3.74 38.71
C TYR A 837 39.93 4.79 38.40
N THR A 838 40.01 5.88 39.15
CA THR A 838 41.13 6.82 39.09
C THR A 838 42.29 6.25 39.90
N ASN A 839 43.40 6.01 39.22
CA ASN A 839 44.62 5.52 39.82
C ASN A 839 45.23 6.62 40.69
N VAL A 840 45.38 6.34 42.00
CA VAL A 840 45.64 7.37 43.00
C VAL A 840 47.06 7.95 42.87
N ASP A 841 47.99 7.17 42.32
CA ASP A 841 49.41 7.55 42.23
C ASP A 841 49.73 8.53 41.09
N ASP A 842 48.96 8.51 40.00
CA ASP A 842 49.22 9.35 38.82
C ASP A 842 47.98 10.08 38.29
N GLY A 843 46.82 9.91 38.94
CA GLY A 843 45.55 10.52 38.54
C GLY A 843 44.97 9.95 37.24
N THR A 844 45.50 8.84 36.72
CA THR A 844 45.02 8.25 35.46
C THR A 844 43.78 7.39 35.69
N VAL A 845 42.73 7.62 34.92
CA VAL A 845 41.48 6.83 35.04
C VAL A 845 41.59 5.56 34.19
N ASP A 846 41.41 4.39 34.80
CA ASP A 846 41.19 3.12 34.09
C ASP A 846 39.79 3.10 33.48
N PHE A 847 39.64 3.85 32.39
CA PHE A 847 38.40 3.90 31.64
C PHE A 847 37.94 2.52 31.16
N LYS A 848 38.82 1.52 31.01
CA LYS A 848 38.42 0.17 30.61
C LYS A 848 37.51 -0.44 31.68
N GLN A 849 37.80 -0.23 32.96
CA GLN A 849 36.96 -0.65 34.08
C GLN A 849 35.67 0.17 34.15
N VAL A 850 35.74 1.51 34.02
CA VAL A 850 34.55 2.38 33.95
C VAL A 850 33.59 1.91 32.85
N PHE A 851 34.13 1.57 31.67
CA PHE A 851 33.35 1.10 30.53
C PHE A 851 32.83 -0.32 30.72
N ASN A 852 33.57 -1.22 31.38
CA ASN A 852 33.04 -2.54 31.71
C ASN A 852 31.86 -2.44 32.68
N SER A 853 31.94 -1.56 33.68
CA SER A 853 30.85 -1.33 34.64
C SER A 853 29.63 -0.69 33.96
N LEU A 854 29.82 0.33 33.11
CA LEU A 854 28.75 0.92 32.30
C LEU A 854 28.16 -0.05 31.28
N ASP A 855 28.97 -0.91 30.66
CA ASP A 855 28.53 -1.91 29.69
C ASP A 855 27.75 -3.05 30.37
N GLU A 856 28.18 -3.51 31.55
CA GLU A 856 27.41 -4.45 32.36
C GLU A 856 26.07 -3.87 32.82
N GLU A 857 26.05 -2.58 33.15
CA GLU A 857 24.80 -1.89 33.51
C GLU A 857 23.89 -1.67 32.31
N CYS A 858 24.44 -1.28 31.15
CA CYS A 858 23.71 -1.23 29.89
C CYS A 858 23.20 -2.61 29.45
N LYS A 859 23.98 -3.69 29.68
CA LYS A 859 23.54 -5.08 29.48
C LYS A 859 22.44 -5.47 30.46
N ARG A 860 22.47 -4.98 31.70
CA ARG A 860 21.39 -5.11 32.69
C ARG A 860 20.10 -4.46 32.19
N PHE A 861 20.19 -3.20 31.73
CA PHE A 861 19.08 -2.47 31.12
C PHE A 861 18.53 -3.14 29.85
N ARG A 862 19.37 -3.83 29.07
CA ARG A 862 18.94 -4.60 27.89
C ARG A 862 18.30 -5.96 28.21
N LYS A 863 18.47 -6.50 29.42
CA LYS A 863 17.96 -7.81 29.83
C LYS A 863 16.61 -7.77 30.56
N GLU A 864 16.15 -6.60 31.01
CA GLU A 864 14.84 -6.46 31.65
C GLU A 864 13.73 -6.18 30.61
N PRO A 865 12.75 -7.09 30.41
CA PRO A 865 11.76 -6.96 29.35
C PRO A 865 10.68 -5.89 29.58
N ALA A 866 10.71 -5.15 30.70
CA ALA A 866 9.59 -4.33 31.17
C ALA A 866 9.79 -2.80 31.12
N VAL A 867 10.88 -2.30 30.54
CA VAL A 867 11.23 -0.86 30.68
C VAL A 867 10.55 0.07 29.65
N SER A 868 9.87 -0.46 28.63
CA SER A 868 9.13 0.40 27.69
C SER A 868 7.95 1.14 28.33
N GLN A 869 7.42 0.69 29.48
CA GLN A 869 6.34 1.37 30.20
C GLN A 869 6.83 2.32 31.31
N ASN A 870 8.04 2.13 31.86
CA ASN A 870 8.54 2.95 32.99
C ASN A 870 9.27 4.23 32.56
N ILE A 871 9.53 4.44 31.26
CA ILE A 871 10.14 5.68 30.77
C ILE A 871 9.12 6.83 30.69
N GLU A 872 7.82 6.56 30.64
CA GLU A 872 6.78 7.62 30.75
C GLU A 872 6.54 8.07 32.20
N MET A 873 6.71 7.20 33.20
CA MET A 873 6.54 7.57 34.63
C MET A 873 7.70 8.35 35.25
N LEU A 874 8.86 8.43 34.59
CA LEU A 874 10.00 9.25 35.05
C LEU A 874 10.02 10.66 34.42
N VAL A 875 8.96 11.00 33.68
CA VAL A 875 8.79 12.30 33.00
C VAL A 875 7.59 13.10 33.55
N GLU A 876 6.80 12.54 34.47
CA GLU A 876 6.02 13.32 35.45
C GLU A 876 6.81 13.46 36.75
#